data_AF-A0A2V8NJL7-F1
#
_entry.id   AF-A0A2V8NJL7-F1
#
_cell.length_a   1.000
_cell.length_b   1.000
_cell.length_c   1.000
_cell.angle_alpha   90.00
_cell.angle_beta   90.00
_cell.angle_gamma   90.00
#
_symmetry.space_group_name_H-M   'P 1'
#
loop_
_entity.id
_entity.type
_entity.pdbx_description
1 polymer ?
#
loop_
_entity_poly.entity_id
_entity_poly.type
_entity_poly.pdbx_seq_one_letter_code
_entity_poly.pdbx_strand_id
1 'polypeptide(L)'
;MKSINYCALSAARATVKNGSNRSPPRKLPVHIPGDSKTNLKRAQEKVKDLVEAQALAELQNFAENPSRALRSYLFTDATADLFARWLDALAELSNNRGAAHALAGLRGVGKSHMLAAFGALAAFPDLRSTVKDAHVAASARRLLNYRYKVAHVERGTRQTLHEELSVALGGDCETWKTEPSKMLSFAASMSDTPLIVVIDTAFERENRVERDDGPLLSELSSAAKLQNIFIALALDDDIAGADGVNVSISDSFQIDYLDPEHLYKITDVHLFQKDDQSRAALHDLYTTLRTIVPGFNWSERRFSAIYPMHPLIAEIASAVRLYVPNFAFLPFASAAGAHAINRPALSLVVLDEVFDRTERDLRRVEKLKDALSSYDHLAKHAVAQIPIMQRLQAKLLLKGLFILSLDGRGATARELGAAMLLYDEQRPADAIERIANMLKVFAEAAPAGTLLEIEDEGGLRYGFDIDVPADYSSASAALVEQFVETAPAPTETPCAPRLSDEELAQWASLLTERSLPASITEPDARDQVRAALAEWQKSWHAESLLKNFDALPDEGLTTRVSNLASAVRKSFGRASEALDAMLAKTISLEEGIERAATVFNNSQEQLERNREQLSQLRLFVRELPERVRIATYLSLAETTHIDEIESARRELLDISEDVHNLFDTESINRFNLLWREFHERYTEHYVNLHDGTLRDEERQRAIEELTRTDEWREFESLSQLQIVNRRYLEEATRLLDLACRVECELPTRQLLEEKPGCACRFRLTFAFTLSRIPQDLADIMERARAAFRRTLLFLNAPLAIALDALARKDGDEETITRARTLSGMFAQGTVPDIFTPADVSLIEKALDRMATPPPVRLELPGSDYGLLTRDELRARLNQWLDDLPSEPALVEVMEREKSKSK
;
A
#
# COMPACT_ATOMS: atom_id res chain seq x y z
N MET A 1 22.30 27.94 -51.68
CA MET A 1 21.48 28.62 -50.65
C MET A 1 20.00 28.34 -50.86
N LYS A 2 19.39 27.51 -50.01
CA LYS A 2 17.96 27.46 -49.73
C LYS A 2 17.82 27.06 -48.26
N SER A 3 17.36 27.96 -47.40
CA SER A 3 16.95 27.59 -46.05
C SER A 3 15.63 26.83 -46.12
N ILE A 4 15.64 25.54 -45.77
CA ILE A 4 14.43 24.73 -45.75
C ILE A 4 13.72 25.00 -44.42
N ASN A 5 12.75 25.89 -44.45
CA ASN A 5 12.01 26.33 -43.27
C ASN A 5 10.88 25.34 -42.96
N TYR A 6 11.09 24.44 -42.00
CA TYR A 6 10.34 23.19 -41.86
C TYR A 6 8.94 23.28 -41.21
N CYS A 7 8.57 24.41 -40.58
CA CYS A 7 7.45 24.44 -39.62
C CYS A 7 6.05 24.84 -40.18
N ALA A 8 5.92 25.17 -41.47
CA ALA A 8 4.84 26.06 -41.95
C ALA A 8 3.51 25.38 -42.42
N LEU A 9 3.07 24.24 -41.86
CA LEU A 9 2.06 23.39 -42.55
C LEU A 9 0.92 22.72 -41.74
N SER A 10 0.50 23.22 -40.56
CA SER A 10 -0.59 22.60 -39.78
C SER A 10 -1.71 23.54 -39.23
N ALA A 11 -1.63 24.85 -39.45
CA ALA A 11 -2.54 25.81 -38.80
C ALA A 11 -3.89 25.99 -39.53
N ALA A 12 -4.93 25.23 -39.16
CA ALA A 12 -6.31 25.50 -39.58
C ALA A 12 -7.38 24.95 -38.61
N ARG A 13 -8.26 25.86 -38.10
CA ARG A 13 -9.46 25.61 -37.27
C ARG A 13 -9.20 25.10 -35.83
N ALA A 14 -9.92 25.54 -34.78
CA ALA A 14 -10.92 26.62 -34.70
C ALA A 14 -11.07 27.22 -33.28
N THR A 15 -11.62 28.44 -33.29
CA THR A 15 -12.22 29.26 -32.21
C THR A 15 -13.22 28.55 -31.26
N VAL A 16 -13.53 29.02 -30.02
CA VAL A 16 -12.87 29.98 -29.08
C VAL A 16 -13.70 30.07 -27.75
N LYS A 17 -13.07 30.44 -26.61
CA LYS A 17 -13.65 31.03 -25.35
C LYS A 17 -14.59 30.18 -24.46
N ASN A 18 -14.83 30.52 -23.18
CA ASN A 18 -13.99 31.02 -22.04
C ASN A 18 -14.89 31.26 -20.80
N GLY A 19 -14.31 31.16 -19.59
CA GLY A 19 -14.78 31.83 -18.36
C GLY A 19 -15.42 30.90 -17.30
N SER A 20 -15.02 30.82 -16.02
CA SER A 20 -14.55 31.81 -15.01
C SER A 20 -15.70 32.60 -14.33
N ASN A 21 -15.69 32.92 -13.02
CA ASN A 21 -14.63 32.72 -12.01
C ASN A 21 -15.15 32.72 -10.55
N ARG A 22 -14.21 32.42 -9.65
CA ARG A 22 -14.16 32.41 -8.17
C ARG A 22 -15.12 33.33 -7.36
N SER A 23 -15.48 32.76 -6.21
CA SER A 23 -15.78 33.26 -4.85
C SER A 23 -14.74 34.28 -4.29
N PRO A 24 -14.64 34.66 -2.98
CA PRO A 24 -15.36 34.31 -1.71
C PRO A 24 -15.87 35.62 -0.99
N PRO A 25 -15.57 36.07 0.27
CA PRO A 25 -15.18 35.43 1.56
C PRO A 25 -15.75 36.03 2.90
N ARG A 26 -16.05 35.17 3.90
CA ARG A 26 -15.93 35.41 5.39
C ARG A 26 -16.91 36.45 6.03
N LYS A 27 -17.23 36.47 7.35
CA LYS A 27 -16.48 36.08 8.57
C LYS A 27 -17.37 35.93 9.86
N LEU A 28 -16.93 35.04 10.76
CA LEU A 28 -17.07 34.89 12.25
C LEU A 28 -17.37 36.14 13.15
N PRO A 29 -17.62 36.04 14.50
CA PRO A 29 -17.92 34.88 15.42
C PRO A 29 -19.01 35.14 16.51
N VAL A 30 -19.23 34.21 17.47
CA VAL A 30 -19.24 34.34 18.98
C VAL A 30 -19.88 33.08 19.64
N HIS A 31 -19.76 32.90 20.97
CA HIS A 31 -19.75 31.62 21.71
C HIS A 31 -20.48 31.68 23.08
N ILE A 32 -21.05 30.56 23.60
CA ILE A 32 -21.30 30.31 25.04
C ILE A 32 -21.69 28.82 25.35
N PRO A 33 -21.41 28.26 26.56
CA PRO A 33 -21.54 26.82 26.86
C PRO A 33 -22.73 26.43 27.78
N GLY A 34 -23.08 25.14 27.81
CA GLY A 34 -24.11 24.54 28.68
C GLY A 34 -25.04 23.55 27.95
N ASP A 35 -25.34 22.41 28.60
CA ASP A 35 -26.36 21.38 28.31
C ASP A 35 -26.36 20.67 26.92
N SER A 36 -26.85 19.41 26.89
CA SER A 36 -26.66 18.34 25.88
C SER A 36 -25.20 17.98 25.49
N LYS A 37 -24.26 18.89 25.75
CA LYS A 37 -22.89 18.91 25.21
C LYS A 37 -21.94 17.82 25.68
N THR A 38 -22.28 17.01 26.69
CA THR A 38 -21.44 15.85 27.08
C THR A 38 -21.44 14.78 26.00
N ASN A 39 -22.59 14.46 25.41
CA ASN A 39 -22.68 13.47 24.34
C ASN A 39 -22.20 14.01 22.99
N LEU A 40 -22.43 15.31 22.69
CA LEU A 40 -21.92 15.91 21.44
C LEU A 40 -20.39 16.04 21.44
N LYS A 41 -19.76 16.44 22.56
CA LYS A 41 -18.29 16.54 22.65
C LYS A 41 -17.59 15.22 22.32
N ARG A 42 -18.15 14.10 22.79
CA ARG A 42 -17.60 12.75 22.60
C ARG A 42 -17.71 12.23 21.16
N ALA A 43 -18.56 12.84 20.33
CA ALA A 43 -18.57 12.60 18.89
C ALA A 43 -17.46 13.38 18.13
N GLN A 44 -16.78 14.31 18.81
CA GLN A 44 -15.65 15.09 18.29
C GLN A 44 -14.29 14.62 18.85
N GLU A 45 -14.28 13.86 19.95
CA GLU A 45 -13.09 13.18 20.48
C GLU A 45 -12.50 12.23 19.42
N LYS A 46 -11.22 12.45 19.10
CA LYS A 46 -10.42 11.63 18.20
C LYS A 46 -9.69 10.54 18.99
N VAL A 47 -9.22 9.50 18.30
CA VAL A 47 -8.40 8.42 18.88
C VAL A 47 -7.22 8.98 19.69
N LYS A 48 -6.52 9.99 19.16
CA LYS A 48 -5.39 10.66 19.82
C LYS A 48 -5.70 11.36 21.14
N ASP A 49 -6.97 11.68 21.38
CA ASP A 49 -7.40 12.36 22.61
C ASP A 49 -7.60 11.33 23.76
N LEU A 50 -7.44 10.04 23.45
CA LEU A 50 -7.71 8.88 24.32
C LEU A 50 -6.59 7.81 24.31
N VAL A 51 -5.68 7.85 23.33
CA VAL A 51 -4.54 6.93 23.19
C VAL A 51 -3.32 7.65 22.63
N GLU A 52 -2.17 7.46 23.27
CA GLU A 52 -0.86 7.69 22.65
C GLU A 52 -0.37 6.38 22.01
N ALA A 53 -0.32 6.34 20.68
CA ALA A 53 0.11 5.16 19.92
C ALA A 53 1.64 5.17 19.69
N GLN A 54 2.30 4.07 20.04
CA GLN A 54 3.75 3.88 19.98
C GLN A 54 4.16 3.02 18.78
N ALA A 55 5.30 3.37 18.17
CA ALA A 55 5.89 2.63 17.07
C ALA A 55 6.65 1.38 17.55
N LEU A 56 6.26 0.20 17.06
CA LEU A 56 6.93 -1.07 17.32
C LEU A 56 7.95 -1.37 16.20
N ALA A 57 9.17 -1.73 16.56
CA ALA A 57 10.19 -2.13 15.58
C ALA A 57 9.93 -3.56 15.08
N GLU A 58 9.58 -3.71 13.80
CA GLU A 58 9.45 -5.03 13.17
C GLU A 58 10.79 -5.79 13.17
N LEU A 59 10.75 -7.04 13.62
CA LEU A 59 11.82 -8.02 13.49
C LEU A 59 11.22 -9.29 12.88
N GLN A 60 11.77 -9.72 11.75
CA GLN A 60 11.29 -10.88 11.01
C GLN A 60 12.01 -12.15 11.49
N ASN A 61 13.35 -12.16 11.46
CA ASN A 61 14.15 -13.24 12.00
C ASN A 61 14.66 -12.93 13.42
N PHE A 62 14.24 -13.72 14.41
CA PHE A 62 14.69 -13.58 15.80
C PHE A 62 16.03 -14.30 16.08
N ALA A 63 16.42 -15.28 15.27
CA ALA A 63 17.64 -16.08 15.48
C ALA A 63 18.92 -15.33 15.05
N GLU A 64 18.84 -14.50 14.00
CA GLU A 64 19.96 -13.72 13.44
C GLU A 64 20.67 -12.82 14.47
N ASN A 65 19.92 -12.20 15.37
CA ASN A 65 20.48 -11.24 16.33
C ASN A 65 19.88 -11.41 17.73
N PRO A 66 20.46 -12.30 18.55
CA PRO A 66 20.01 -12.56 19.93
C PRO A 66 19.90 -11.30 20.80
N SER A 67 20.75 -10.29 20.58
CA SER A 67 20.71 -9.03 21.32
C SER A 67 19.52 -8.14 20.94
N ARG A 68 19.04 -8.20 19.68
CA ARG A 68 17.82 -7.52 19.23
C ARG A 68 16.56 -8.29 19.63
N ALA A 69 16.57 -9.63 19.51
CA ALA A 69 15.46 -10.48 19.93
C ALA A 69 15.13 -10.29 21.42
N LEU A 70 16.13 -10.29 22.31
CA LEU A 70 15.91 -10.00 23.73
C LEU A 70 15.43 -8.56 23.98
N ARG A 71 16.00 -7.56 23.30
CA ARG A 71 15.64 -6.13 23.50
C ARG A 71 14.25 -5.75 23.02
N SER A 72 13.67 -6.55 22.12
CA SER A 72 12.32 -6.36 21.57
C SER A 72 11.26 -7.21 22.27
N TYR A 73 11.64 -8.17 23.11
CA TYR A 73 10.68 -8.99 23.84
C TYR A 73 9.99 -8.17 24.94
N LEU A 74 8.66 -8.16 24.93
CA LEU A 74 7.83 -7.36 25.82
C LEU A 74 7.21 -8.26 26.90
N PHE A 75 7.77 -8.20 28.10
CA PHE A 75 7.34 -9.01 29.24
C PHE A 75 6.04 -8.47 29.85
N THR A 76 5.01 -9.31 29.86
CA THR A 76 3.85 -9.23 30.76
C THR A 76 4.07 -10.11 31.99
N ASP A 77 3.30 -9.90 33.06
CA ASP A 77 3.40 -10.66 34.31
C ASP A 77 3.40 -12.18 34.07
N ALA A 78 2.41 -12.70 33.33
CA ALA A 78 2.30 -14.12 33.00
C ALA A 78 3.47 -14.66 32.16
N THR A 79 3.96 -13.88 31.19
CA THR A 79 5.14 -14.27 30.40
C THR A 79 6.44 -14.19 31.21
N ALA A 80 6.55 -13.27 32.17
CA ALA A 80 7.70 -13.13 33.04
C ALA A 80 7.82 -14.34 33.98
N ASP A 81 6.73 -14.75 34.63
CA ASP A 81 6.66 -15.94 35.48
C ASP A 81 6.98 -17.23 34.69
N LEU A 82 6.43 -17.37 33.47
CA LEU A 82 6.74 -18.47 32.57
C LEU A 82 8.23 -18.52 32.18
N PHE A 83 8.77 -17.39 31.75
CA PHE A 83 10.17 -17.28 31.31
C PHE A 83 11.15 -17.51 32.47
N ALA A 84 10.83 -16.99 33.66
CA ALA A 84 11.62 -17.21 34.88
C ALA A 84 11.64 -18.69 35.29
N ARG A 85 10.50 -19.40 35.22
CA ARG A 85 10.46 -20.86 35.46
C ARG A 85 11.38 -21.64 34.51
N TRP A 86 11.46 -21.25 33.23
CA TRP A 86 12.37 -21.88 32.27
C TRP A 86 13.85 -21.55 32.55
N LEU A 87 14.15 -20.31 32.95
CA LEU A 87 15.51 -19.92 33.38
C LEU A 87 15.96 -20.64 34.66
N ASP A 88 15.04 -20.84 35.60
CA ASP A 88 15.32 -21.55 36.85
C ASP A 88 15.50 -23.06 36.61
N ALA A 89 14.66 -23.68 35.77
CA ALA A 89 14.86 -25.06 35.34
C ALA A 89 16.23 -25.27 34.63
N LEU A 90 16.70 -24.26 33.87
CA LEU A 90 18.04 -24.26 33.27
C LEU A 90 19.17 -24.03 34.30
N ALA A 91 18.91 -23.28 35.38
CA ALA A 91 19.86 -23.05 36.48
C ALA A 91 19.98 -24.26 37.42
N GLU A 92 18.93 -25.05 37.57
CA GLU A 92 18.88 -26.26 38.41
C GLU A 92 19.46 -27.52 37.73
N LEU A 93 19.91 -27.44 36.48
CA LEU A 93 20.55 -28.56 35.78
C LEU A 93 21.84 -29.02 36.47
N SER A 94 21.77 -30.21 37.08
CA SER A 94 22.89 -30.93 37.66
C SER A 94 23.44 -31.98 36.70
N ASN A 95 24.72 -32.36 36.84
CA ASN A 95 25.32 -33.49 36.11
C ASN A 95 24.39 -34.72 36.07
N ASN A 96 24.15 -35.25 34.88
CA ASN A 96 23.24 -36.37 34.58
C ASN A 96 21.74 -36.12 34.87
N ARG A 97 21.29 -34.85 34.81
CA ARG A 97 19.87 -34.48 34.71
C ARG A 97 19.68 -33.43 33.64
N GLY A 98 18.61 -33.60 32.86
CA GLY A 98 18.19 -32.67 31.81
C GLY A 98 16.70 -32.37 31.89
N ALA A 99 16.29 -31.34 31.16
CA ALA A 99 14.90 -30.87 31.11
C ALA A 99 14.42 -30.77 29.66
N ALA A 100 13.13 -31.00 29.45
CA ALA A 100 12.50 -30.92 28.14
C ALA A 100 11.20 -30.13 28.28
N HIS A 101 11.23 -28.86 27.86
CA HIS A 101 10.09 -27.95 27.91
C HIS A 101 9.55 -27.69 26.51
N ALA A 102 8.24 -27.60 26.41
CA ALA A 102 7.51 -27.32 25.18
C ALA A 102 6.56 -26.14 25.39
N LEU A 103 6.38 -25.31 24.37
CA LEU A 103 5.58 -24.09 24.41
C LEU A 103 4.49 -24.16 23.34
N ALA A 104 3.23 -24.25 23.77
CA ALA A 104 2.04 -24.28 22.92
C ALA A 104 1.29 -22.93 22.97
N GLY A 105 0.43 -22.65 21.98
CA GLY A 105 -0.40 -21.44 21.92
C GLY A 105 -0.45 -20.81 20.53
N LEU A 106 -1.59 -20.19 20.20
CA LEU A 106 -2.01 -19.89 18.83
C LEU A 106 -0.93 -19.26 17.91
N ARG A 107 -1.04 -19.51 16.61
CA ARG A 107 -0.19 -18.89 15.58
C ARG A 107 -0.11 -17.37 15.79
N GLY A 108 1.11 -16.89 16.12
CA GLY A 108 1.39 -15.46 16.28
C GLY A 108 1.42 -14.92 17.71
N VAL A 109 1.16 -15.72 18.76
CA VAL A 109 1.29 -15.24 20.15
C VAL A 109 2.73 -14.85 20.53
N GLY A 110 3.74 -15.44 19.89
CA GLY A 110 5.15 -15.06 20.08
C GLY A 110 6.08 -16.18 20.58
N LYS A 111 5.67 -17.46 20.45
CA LYS A 111 6.46 -18.64 20.83
C LYS A 111 7.93 -18.55 20.40
N SER A 112 8.19 -18.34 19.11
CA SER A 112 9.52 -18.19 18.52
C SER A 112 10.33 -17.01 19.09
N HIS A 113 9.66 -15.91 19.43
CA HIS A 113 10.31 -14.73 20.03
C HIS A 113 10.73 -15.00 21.49
N MET A 114 9.90 -15.73 22.25
CA MET A 114 10.25 -16.21 23.59
C MET A 114 11.45 -17.16 23.55
N LEU A 115 11.44 -18.15 22.64
CA LEU A 115 12.53 -19.11 22.48
C LEU A 115 13.85 -18.43 22.08
N ALA A 116 13.80 -17.47 21.16
CA ALA A 116 14.98 -16.69 20.76
C ALA A 116 15.53 -15.82 21.91
N ALA A 117 14.66 -15.17 22.69
CA ALA A 117 15.07 -14.39 23.86
C ALA A 117 15.65 -15.28 24.98
N PHE A 118 15.11 -16.50 25.18
CA PHE A 118 15.63 -17.49 26.12
C PHE A 118 17.02 -17.99 25.70
N GLY A 119 17.18 -18.40 24.43
CA GLY A 119 18.47 -18.78 23.85
C GLY A 119 19.51 -17.66 23.93
N ALA A 120 19.09 -16.41 23.73
CA ALA A 120 19.95 -15.23 23.89
C ALA A 120 20.52 -15.09 25.31
N LEU A 121 19.67 -15.20 26.33
CA LEU A 121 20.09 -15.08 27.73
C LEU A 121 20.98 -16.24 28.19
N ALA A 122 20.74 -17.46 27.70
CA ALA A 122 21.61 -18.58 27.98
C ALA A 122 22.99 -18.44 27.31
N ALA A 123 23.02 -18.14 26.00
CA ALA A 123 24.25 -18.05 25.23
C ALA A 123 25.14 -16.84 25.59
N PHE A 124 24.57 -15.71 26.01
CA PHE A 124 25.33 -14.47 26.22
C PHE A 124 25.15 -13.93 27.66
N PRO A 125 26.09 -14.21 28.58
CA PRO A 125 26.03 -13.72 29.96
C PRO A 125 25.84 -12.21 30.09
N ASP A 126 26.49 -11.42 29.23
CA ASP A 126 26.39 -9.96 29.24
C ASP A 126 24.95 -9.46 29.06
N LEU A 127 24.14 -10.16 28.26
CA LEU A 127 22.74 -9.80 28.00
C LEU A 127 21.86 -9.95 29.25
N ARG A 128 22.23 -10.82 30.21
CA ARG A 128 21.51 -11.02 31.49
C ARG A 128 21.51 -9.76 32.36
N SER A 129 22.47 -8.85 32.15
CA SER A 129 22.49 -7.52 32.79
C SER A 129 21.51 -6.52 32.18
N THR A 130 21.01 -6.79 30.95
CA THR A 130 20.19 -5.85 30.17
C THR A 130 18.68 -6.09 30.28
N VAL A 131 18.27 -7.17 30.96
CA VAL A 131 16.86 -7.47 31.25
C VAL A 131 16.29 -6.39 32.17
N LYS A 132 15.19 -5.75 31.73
CA LYS A 132 14.50 -4.70 32.51
C LYS A 132 13.54 -5.27 33.55
N ASP A 133 12.90 -6.40 33.25
CA ASP A 133 11.97 -7.03 34.17
C ASP A 133 12.70 -7.58 35.41
N ALA A 134 12.15 -7.31 36.60
CA ALA A 134 12.81 -7.64 37.86
C ALA A 134 12.75 -9.13 38.21
N HIS A 135 11.72 -9.86 37.78
CA HIS A 135 11.55 -11.28 38.05
C HIS A 135 12.47 -12.11 37.14
N VAL A 136 12.41 -11.87 35.83
CA VAL A 136 13.27 -12.50 34.82
C VAL A 136 14.74 -12.14 35.05
N ALA A 137 15.06 -10.91 35.44
CA ALA A 137 16.44 -10.55 35.80
C ALA A 137 16.94 -11.25 37.07
N ALA A 138 16.06 -11.64 38.00
CA ALA A 138 16.46 -12.40 39.19
C ALA A 138 16.83 -13.84 38.83
N SER A 139 15.99 -14.54 38.06
CA SER A 139 16.28 -15.92 37.62
C SER A 139 17.43 -15.97 36.59
N ALA A 140 17.53 -14.99 35.68
CA ALA A 140 18.67 -14.89 34.75
C ALA A 140 20.02 -14.73 35.48
N ARG A 141 20.05 -14.12 36.67
CA ARG A 141 21.27 -14.00 37.50
C ARG A 141 21.64 -15.28 38.27
N ARG A 142 20.76 -16.28 38.32
CA ARG A 142 21.07 -17.62 38.87
C ARG A 142 21.83 -18.49 37.87
N LEU A 143 21.70 -18.23 36.57
CA LEU A 143 22.49 -18.90 35.53
C LEU A 143 23.99 -18.65 35.73
N LEU A 144 24.78 -19.72 35.67
CA LEU A 144 26.23 -19.68 35.86
C LEU A 144 26.90 -18.79 34.81
N ASN A 145 27.95 -18.05 35.20
CA ASN A 145 28.54 -16.97 34.40
C ASN A 145 29.46 -17.46 33.26
N TYR A 146 28.94 -18.37 32.44
CA TYR A 146 29.54 -18.89 31.22
C TYR A 146 28.54 -18.88 30.06
N ARG A 147 29.07 -19.04 28.84
CA ARG A 147 28.28 -19.25 27.62
C ARG A 147 27.80 -20.70 27.56
N TYR A 148 26.48 -20.89 27.63
CA TYR A 148 25.85 -22.17 27.34
C TYR A 148 25.92 -22.44 25.83
N LYS A 149 26.12 -23.69 25.41
CA LYS A 149 26.10 -24.06 23.99
C LYS A 149 24.65 -24.19 23.53
N VAL A 150 24.19 -23.27 22.69
CA VAL A 150 22.83 -23.31 22.11
C VAL A 150 22.90 -23.79 20.66
N ALA A 151 22.10 -24.80 20.32
CA ALA A 151 21.87 -25.31 18.98
C ALA A 151 20.44 -24.96 18.56
N HIS A 152 20.27 -24.28 17.43
CA HIS A 152 18.96 -23.90 16.89
C HIS A 152 18.58 -24.87 15.77
N VAL A 153 17.50 -25.62 15.97
CA VAL A 153 16.95 -26.62 15.06
C VAL A 153 15.74 -26.04 14.34
N GLU A 154 15.96 -25.62 13.10
CA GLU A 154 14.95 -25.00 12.23
C GLU A 154 14.05 -26.07 11.60
N ARG A 155 13.09 -26.58 12.39
CA ARG A 155 12.23 -27.74 12.08
C ARG A 155 11.53 -27.57 10.74
N GLY A 156 11.83 -28.44 9.78
CA GLY A 156 11.28 -28.49 8.42
C GLY A 156 12.16 -27.88 7.30
N THR A 157 13.42 -27.50 7.57
CA THR A 157 14.33 -26.95 6.54
C THR A 157 14.94 -28.02 5.65
N ARG A 158 14.80 -29.30 5.99
CA ARG A 158 15.30 -30.46 5.24
C ARG A 158 14.25 -31.58 5.22
N GLN A 159 14.61 -32.77 4.75
CA GLN A 159 13.63 -33.87 4.63
C GLN A 159 13.25 -34.40 6.02
N THR A 160 14.23 -34.58 6.91
CA THR A 160 14.01 -35.10 8.27
C THR A 160 14.48 -34.15 9.38
N LEU A 161 13.83 -34.23 10.56
CA LEU A 161 14.30 -33.54 11.78
C LEU A 161 15.69 -34.02 12.23
N HIS A 162 16.10 -35.23 11.83
CA HIS A 162 17.46 -35.72 12.08
C HIS A 162 18.51 -34.90 11.31
N GLU A 163 18.31 -34.64 10.01
CA GLU A 163 19.19 -33.77 9.21
C GLU A 163 19.27 -32.34 9.77
N GLU A 164 18.16 -31.85 10.32
CA GLU A 164 18.05 -30.52 10.92
C GLU A 164 18.82 -30.43 12.24
N LEU A 165 18.67 -31.44 13.10
CA LEU A 165 19.43 -31.58 14.34
C LEU A 165 20.94 -31.79 14.08
N SER A 166 21.31 -32.58 13.08
CA SER A 166 22.73 -32.80 12.70
C SER A 166 23.44 -31.50 12.36
N VAL A 167 22.82 -30.64 11.54
CA VAL A 167 23.39 -29.34 11.16
C VAL A 167 23.37 -28.36 12.32
N ALA A 168 22.31 -28.32 13.12
CA ALA A 168 22.24 -27.50 14.34
C ALA A 168 23.36 -27.83 15.36
N LEU A 169 23.81 -29.09 15.40
CA LEU A 169 24.91 -29.56 16.24
C LEU A 169 26.30 -29.40 15.58
N GLY A 170 26.37 -29.00 14.31
CA GLY A 170 27.59 -28.65 13.59
C GLY A 170 28.20 -29.73 12.70
N GLY A 171 27.40 -30.65 12.15
CA GLY A 171 27.85 -31.63 11.15
C GLY A 171 26.76 -32.02 10.14
N ASP A 172 27.03 -33.02 9.31
CA ASP A 172 26.05 -33.61 8.39
C ASP A 172 25.71 -35.06 8.79
N CYS A 173 24.69 -35.67 8.16
CA CYS A 173 24.33 -37.07 8.44
C CYS A 173 25.40 -38.08 7.97
N GLU A 174 26.35 -37.67 7.12
CA GLU A 174 27.55 -38.47 6.80
C GLU A 174 28.53 -38.50 7.98
N THR A 175 28.62 -37.43 8.76
CA THR A 175 29.38 -37.35 10.02
C THR A 175 28.65 -38.10 11.14
N TRP A 176 27.33 -37.92 11.24
CA TRP A 176 26.49 -38.44 12.32
C TRP A 176 25.75 -39.74 11.95
N LYS A 177 26.49 -40.80 11.62
CA LYS A 177 25.92 -42.14 11.26
C LYS A 177 25.38 -42.92 12.47
N THR A 178 24.75 -42.25 13.43
CA THR A 178 24.27 -42.78 14.71
C THR A 178 22.85 -42.30 15.02
N GLU A 179 22.13 -43.06 15.84
CA GLU A 179 20.77 -42.71 16.27
C GLU A 179 20.70 -41.28 16.86
N PRO A 180 19.59 -40.54 16.68
CA PRO A 180 19.49 -39.14 17.10
C PRO A 180 19.78 -38.91 18.59
N SER A 181 19.28 -39.79 19.47
CA SER A 181 19.64 -39.82 20.90
C SER A 181 21.15 -39.98 21.15
N LYS A 182 21.84 -40.83 20.40
CA LYS A 182 23.30 -41.07 20.51
C LYS A 182 24.11 -39.88 19.99
N MET A 183 23.67 -39.24 18.89
CA MET A 183 24.23 -37.98 18.40
C MET A 183 24.10 -36.87 19.45
N LEU A 184 22.89 -36.67 19.99
CA LEU A 184 22.62 -35.69 21.04
C LEU A 184 23.49 -35.95 22.29
N SER A 185 23.63 -37.22 22.67
CA SER A 185 24.48 -37.65 23.79
C SER A 185 25.95 -37.31 23.59
N PHE A 186 26.48 -37.59 22.40
CA PHE A 186 27.87 -37.30 22.07
C PHE A 186 28.10 -35.77 22.05
N ALA A 187 27.19 -35.01 21.43
CA ALA A 187 27.28 -33.56 21.35
C ALA A 187 27.24 -32.86 22.73
N ALA A 188 26.53 -33.43 23.70
CA ALA A 188 26.56 -32.98 25.10
C ALA A 188 27.85 -33.40 25.83
N SER A 189 28.37 -34.61 25.59
CA SER A 189 29.65 -35.07 26.17
C SER A 189 30.88 -34.27 25.68
N MET A 190 30.74 -33.59 24.54
CA MET A 190 31.72 -32.68 23.95
C MET A 190 31.54 -31.22 24.40
N SER A 191 30.80 -30.96 25.48
CA SER A 191 30.49 -29.62 25.99
C SER A 191 30.75 -29.52 27.48
N ASP A 192 31.63 -28.60 27.90
CA ASP A 192 31.90 -28.30 29.32
C ASP A 192 30.71 -27.61 30.03
N THR A 193 29.72 -27.14 29.26
CA THR A 193 28.51 -26.46 29.73
C THR A 193 27.25 -27.19 29.23
N PRO A 194 26.08 -27.05 29.91
CA PRO A 194 24.85 -27.70 29.49
C PRO A 194 24.49 -27.37 28.04
N LEU A 195 24.14 -28.40 27.27
CA LEU A 195 23.74 -28.26 25.86
C LEU A 195 22.26 -27.84 25.81
N ILE A 196 21.96 -26.75 25.11
CA ILE A 196 20.59 -26.27 24.92
C ILE A 196 20.21 -26.49 23.46
N VAL A 197 19.11 -27.19 23.23
CA VAL A 197 18.54 -27.44 21.90
C VAL A 197 17.23 -26.69 21.79
N VAL A 198 17.22 -25.62 20.99
CA VAL A 198 16.01 -24.83 20.69
C VAL A 198 15.44 -25.36 19.38
N ILE A 199 14.24 -25.92 19.41
CA ILE A 199 13.54 -26.48 18.25
C ILE A 199 12.35 -25.58 17.93
N ASP A 200 12.34 -24.99 16.74
CA ASP A 200 11.33 -24.02 16.31
C ASP A 200 11.07 -24.15 14.81
N THR A 201 9.87 -23.79 14.35
CA THR A 201 9.47 -23.88 12.95
C THR A 201 10.05 -22.68 12.19
N ALA A 202 10.88 -22.93 11.16
CA ALA A 202 11.64 -21.87 10.51
C ALA A 202 10.75 -20.79 9.84
N PHE A 203 11.20 -19.54 9.93
CA PHE A 203 10.45 -18.36 9.53
C PHE A 203 10.19 -18.26 8.01
N GLU A 204 11.15 -18.64 7.17
CA GLU A 204 11.12 -18.42 5.71
C GLU A 204 10.14 -19.32 4.92
N ARG A 205 9.19 -19.99 5.57
CA ARG A 205 8.36 -21.01 4.91
C ARG A 205 7.00 -20.53 4.44
N GLU A 206 6.71 -20.89 3.21
CA GLU A 206 5.39 -20.79 2.59
C GLU A 206 4.43 -21.93 3.01
N ASN A 207 4.96 -23.06 3.53
CA ASN A 207 4.19 -24.29 3.78
C ASN A 207 4.40 -24.91 5.19
N ARG A 208 3.37 -25.62 5.68
CA ARG A 208 3.33 -26.38 6.96
C ARG A 208 4.31 -27.56 6.93
N VAL A 209 4.84 -27.95 8.10
CA VAL A 209 5.62 -29.18 8.25
C VAL A 209 4.64 -30.35 8.43
N GLU A 210 4.32 -31.05 7.34
CA GLU A 210 3.30 -32.12 7.30
C GLU A 210 3.80 -33.48 7.80
N ARG A 211 5.11 -33.66 8.02
CA ARG A 211 5.69 -34.90 8.54
C ARG A 211 5.49 -35.04 10.06
N ASP A 212 5.24 -36.27 10.51
CA ASP A 212 5.25 -36.60 11.94
C ASP A 212 6.69 -36.65 12.47
N ASP A 213 7.01 -35.73 13.37
CA ASP A 213 8.28 -35.67 14.12
C ASP A 213 8.11 -36.12 15.59
N GLY A 214 6.89 -36.42 16.05
CA GLY A 214 6.55 -36.66 17.47
C GLY A 214 7.33 -37.80 18.13
N PRO A 215 7.40 -39.01 17.54
CA PRO A 215 8.17 -40.11 18.09
C PRO A 215 9.66 -39.78 18.28
N LEU A 216 10.23 -38.99 17.36
CA LEU A 216 11.63 -38.54 17.43
C LEU A 216 11.82 -37.44 18.50
N LEU A 217 10.89 -36.50 18.63
CA LEU A 217 10.90 -35.52 19.72
C LEU A 217 10.82 -36.20 21.09
N SER A 218 10.04 -37.28 21.20
CA SER A 218 9.93 -38.11 22.41
C SER A 218 11.22 -38.90 22.70
N GLU A 219 11.91 -39.43 21.67
CA GLU A 219 13.25 -40.04 21.79
C GLU A 219 14.28 -39.02 22.33
N LEU A 220 14.30 -37.82 21.75
CA LEU A 220 15.24 -36.75 22.12
C LEU A 220 15.01 -36.26 23.56
N SER A 221 13.75 -36.06 23.97
CA SER A 221 13.41 -35.76 25.37
C SER A 221 13.85 -36.87 26.33
N SER A 222 13.61 -38.13 25.96
CA SER A 222 14.01 -39.30 26.76
C SER A 222 15.53 -39.42 26.92
N ALA A 223 16.30 -39.08 25.88
CA ALA A 223 17.75 -39.00 25.94
C ALA A 223 18.24 -37.82 26.81
N ALA A 224 17.62 -36.65 26.68
CA ALA A 224 17.98 -35.45 27.44
C ALA A 224 17.81 -35.62 28.96
N LYS A 225 16.73 -36.28 29.42
CA LYS A 225 16.42 -36.48 30.85
C LYS A 225 17.56 -37.06 31.69
N LEU A 226 18.44 -37.88 31.09
CA LEU A 226 19.56 -38.55 31.77
C LEU A 226 20.90 -37.80 31.68
N GLN A 227 20.91 -36.61 31.06
CA GLN A 227 22.13 -35.93 30.61
C GLN A 227 22.03 -34.41 30.81
N ASN A 228 23.15 -33.69 30.72
CA ASN A 228 23.19 -32.25 30.99
C ASN A 228 22.66 -31.42 29.80
N ILE A 229 21.37 -31.57 29.49
CA ILE A 229 20.72 -31.08 28.27
C ILE A 229 19.40 -30.38 28.61
N PHE A 230 19.15 -29.22 28.00
CA PHE A 230 17.85 -28.56 27.98
C PHE A 230 17.26 -28.60 26.56
N ILE A 231 16.07 -29.17 26.37
CA ILE A 231 15.32 -29.05 25.11
C ILE A 231 14.22 -28.01 25.30
N ALA A 232 14.13 -27.07 24.37
CA ALA A 232 13.17 -25.97 24.33
C ALA A 232 12.43 -26.02 22.98
N LEU A 233 11.20 -26.50 22.98
CA LEU A 233 10.42 -26.80 21.77
C LEU A 233 9.25 -25.82 21.59
N ALA A 234 9.09 -25.25 20.39
CA ALA A 234 7.80 -24.67 19.97
C ALA A 234 6.89 -25.80 19.46
N LEU A 235 5.69 -25.89 20.03
CA LEU A 235 4.61 -26.69 19.45
C LEU A 235 3.74 -25.76 18.61
N ASP A 236 3.56 -26.07 17.33
CA ASP A 236 2.53 -25.43 16.51
C ASP A 236 1.17 -26.08 16.77
N ASP A 237 0.14 -25.26 16.95
CA ASP A 237 -1.18 -25.71 17.41
C ASP A 237 -1.90 -26.60 16.36
N ASP A 238 -1.41 -26.62 15.13
CA ASP A 238 -1.81 -27.59 14.10
C ASP A 238 -0.88 -28.83 14.13
N ILE A 239 -1.08 -29.73 15.10
CA ILE A 239 -0.54 -31.11 15.04
C ILE A 239 -1.61 -32.00 14.40
N ALA A 240 -1.37 -32.42 13.14
CA ALA A 240 -2.30 -33.30 12.43
C ALA A 240 -2.31 -34.71 13.05
N GLY A 241 -3.50 -35.31 13.18
CA GLY A 241 -3.65 -36.66 13.73
C GLY A 241 -3.57 -36.69 15.27
N ALA A 242 -4.50 -35.98 15.91
CA ALA A 242 -4.53 -35.75 17.36
C ALA A 242 -4.54 -37.01 18.25
N ASP A 243 -4.91 -38.18 17.70
CA ASP A 243 -5.05 -39.46 18.44
C ASP A 243 -3.72 -40.11 18.85
N GLY A 244 -2.59 -39.73 18.25
CA GLY A 244 -1.30 -40.41 18.46
C GLY A 244 -0.14 -39.48 18.84
N VAL A 245 0.09 -38.43 18.05
CA VAL A 245 1.28 -37.57 18.17
C VAL A 245 1.31 -36.86 19.53
N ASN A 246 0.17 -36.30 19.95
CA ASN A 246 0.03 -35.55 21.20
C ASN A 246 0.42 -36.37 22.44
N VAL A 247 0.02 -37.64 22.52
CA VAL A 247 0.34 -38.53 23.66
C VAL A 247 1.85 -38.68 23.84
N SER A 248 2.58 -38.85 22.74
CA SER A 248 4.04 -39.01 22.76
C SER A 248 4.80 -37.77 23.27
N ILE A 249 4.19 -36.58 23.11
CA ILE A 249 4.75 -35.29 23.51
C ILE A 249 4.29 -34.92 24.93
N SER A 250 3.01 -35.14 25.29
CA SER A 250 2.49 -34.88 26.65
C SER A 250 3.18 -35.71 27.72
N ASP A 251 3.53 -36.96 27.40
CA ASP A 251 4.20 -37.87 28.33
C ASP A 251 5.71 -37.60 28.43
N SER A 252 6.28 -36.84 27.47
CA SER A 252 7.72 -36.62 27.37
C SER A 252 8.17 -35.18 27.69
N PHE A 253 7.40 -34.14 27.41
CA PHE A 253 7.74 -32.74 27.67
C PHE A 253 6.90 -32.13 28.80
N GLN A 254 7.48 -31.19 29.56
CA GLN A 254 6.69 -30.22 30.30
C GLN A 254 6.12 -29.20 29.31
N ILE A 255 4.82 -29.29 29.03
CA ILE A 255 4.12 -28.32 28.17
C ILE A 255 3.67 -27.13 29.02
N ASP A 256 4.13 -25.94 28.66
CA ASP A 256 3.61 -24.65 29.09
C ASP A 256 2.78 -24.01 27.96
N TYR A 257 1.73 -23.28 28.29
CA TYR A 257 0.82 -22.64 27.32
C TYR A 257 0.97 -21.11 27.32
N LEU A 258 0.94 -20.50 26.14
CA LEU A 258 1.08 -19.07 25.92
C LEU A 258 -0.24 -18.46 25.41
N ASP A 259 -1.01 -17.92 26.35
CA ASP A 259 -2.39 -17.46 26.12
C ASP A 259 -2.46 -16.12 25.34
N PRO A 260 -3.25 -16.01 24.25
CA PRO A 260 -3.48 -14.78 23.49
C PRO A 260 -3.86 -13.53 24.33
N GLU A 261 -4.43 -13.67 25.52
CA GLU A 261 -4.69 -12.56 26.45
C GLU A 261 -3.43 -11.71 26.75
N HIS A 262 -2.23 -12.32 26.71
CA HIS A 262 -1.00 -11.55 26.90
C HIS A 262 -0.75 -10.53 25.77
N LEU A 263 -1.29 -10.73 24.57
CA LEU A 263 -1.21 -9.76 23.46
C LEU A 263 -2.02 -8.50 23.77
N TYR A 264 -3.21 -8.64 24.37
CA TYR A 264 -4.01 -7.50 24.83
C TYR A 264 -3.24 -6.71 25.91
N LYS A 265 -2.58 -7.40 26.84
CA LYS A 265 -1.76 -6.78 27.89
C LYS A 265 -0.50 -6.08 27.34
N ILE A 266 0.19 -6.67 26.36
CA ILE A 266 1.30 -6.00 25.65
C ILE A 266 0.79 -4.74 24.96
N THR A 267 -0.33 -4.81 24.26
CA THR A 267 -0.90 -3.67 23.53
C THR A 267 -1.29 -2.52 24.46
N ASP A 268 -1.97 -2.80 25.58
CA ASP A 268 -2.40 -1.77 26.54
C ASP A 268 -1.24 -1.08 27.29
N VAL A 269 -0.11 -1.75 27.47
CA VAL A 269 1.05 -1.24 28.21
C VAL A 269 2.12 -0.62 27.31
N HIS A 270 2.30 -1.14 26.09
CA HIS A 270 3.44 -0.79 25.23
C HIS A 270 3.07 -0.14 23.89
N LEU A 271 1.88 -0.43 23.32
CA LEU A 271 1.48 0.10 22.01
C LEU A 271 0.51 1.27 22.15
N PHE A 272 -0.53 1.15 22.96
CA PHE A 272 -1.59 2.16 23.12
C PHE A 272 -1.65 2.61 24.57
N GLN A 273 -0.88 3.63 24.93
CA GLN A 273 -0.80 4.14 26.30
C GLN A 273 -2.01 5.04 26.60
N LYS A 274 -2.56 4.91 27.81
CA LYS A 274 -3.85 5.49 28.23
C LYS A 274 -3.77 5.93 29.68
N ASP A 275 -4.14 7.18 29.97
CA ASP A 275 -4.27 7.68 31.33
C ASP A 275 -5.65 7.33 31.95
N ASP A 276 -5.83 7.64 33.23
CA ASP A 276 -7.07 7.33 33.95
C ASP A 276 -8.30 8.06 33.39
N GLN A 277 -8.10 9.28 32.85
CA GLN A 277 -9.16 10.05 32.21
C GLN A 277 -9.61 9.39 30.89
N SER A 278 -8.66 8.96 30.07
CA SER A 278 -8.92 8.24 28.82
C SER A 278 -9.63 6.91 29.06
N ARG A 279 -9.22 6.17 30.09
CA ARG A 279 -9.88 4.91 30.49
C ARG A 279 -11.33 5.13 30.94
N ALA A 280 -11.63 6.24 31.63
CA ALA A 280 -13.01 6.60 31.97
C ALA A 280 -13.85 6.98 30.74
N ALA A 281 -13.29 7.67 29.75
CA ALA A 281 -13.99 7.95 28.49
C ALA A 281 -14.22 6.69 27.63
N LEU A 282 -13.30 5.72 27.67
CA LEU A 282 -13.45 4.44 26.98
C LEU A 282 -14.58 3.57 27.53
N HIS A 283 -14.90 3.66 28.83
CA HIS A 283 -16.09 3.02 29.41
C HIS A 283 -17.39 3.53 28.76
N ASP A 284 -17.49 4.85 28.55
CA ASP A 284 -18.65 5.48 27.93
C ASP A 284 -18.74 5.15 26.43
N LEU A 285 -17.61 5.06 25.73
CA LEU A 285 -17.55 4.62 24.32
C LEU A 285 -17.92 3.13 24.15
N TYR A 286 -17.42 2.26 25.03
CA TYR A 286 -17.79 0.84 25.09
C TYR A 286 -19.29 0.68 25.31
N THR A 287 -19.86 1.40 26.28
CA THR A 287 -21.29 1.39 26.59
C THR A 287 -22.13 1.92 25.42
N THR A 288 -21.61 2.92 24.69
CA THR A 288 -22.22 3.44 23.47
C THR A 288 -22.23 2.38 22.36
N LEU A 289 -21.10 1.73 22.07
CA LEU A 289 -21.00 0.66 21.07
C LEU A 289 -21.90 -0.54 21.42
N ARG A 290 -21.91 -0.97 22.69
CA ARG A 290 -22.83 -1.99 23.24
C ARG A 290 -24.31 -1.69 23.02
N THR A 291 -24.69 -0.41 22.95
CA THR A 291 -26.08 0.03 22.78
C THR A 291 -26.47 0.13 21.31
N ILE A 292 -25.58 0.63 20.44
CA ILE A 292 -25.91 0.89 19.03
C ILE A 292 -25.61 -0.30 18.10
N VAL A 293 -24.60 -1.12 18.39
CA VAL A 293 -24.13 -2.21 17.51
C VAL A 293 -24.72 -3.57 17.95
N PRO A 294 -25.62 -4.20 17.16
CA PRO A 294 -26.17 -5.51 17.51
C PRO A 294 -25.08 -6.59 17.60
N GLY A 295 -25.04 -7.32 18.71
CA GLY A 295 -24.11 -8.44 18.88
C GLY A 295 -22.66 -8.05 19.17
N PHE A 296 -22.36 -6.77 19.43
CA PHE A 296 -21.04 -6.35 19.94
C PHE A 296 -20.83 -6.91 21.36
N ASN A 297 -20.20 -8.09 21.45
CA ASN A 297 -20.27 -8.94 22.64
C ASN A 297 -18.98 -9.08 23.45
N TRP A 298 -17.88 -8.47 22.99
CA TRP A 298 -16.59 -8.48 23.69
C TRP A 298 -16.63 -7.79 25.06
N SER A 299 -15.66 -8.13 25.92
CA SER A 299 -15.55 -7.51 27.24
C SER A 299 -14.94 -6.10 27.16
N GLU A 300 -15.36 -5.22 28.06
CA GLU A 300 -14.80 -3.87 28.20
C GLU A 300 -13.27 -3.91 28.39
N ARG A 301 -12.75 -4.93 29.09
CA ARG A 301 -11.31 -5.11 29.30
C ARG A 301 -10.56 -5.38 27.99
N ARG A 302 -11.07 -6.27 27.13
CA ARG A 302 -10.46 -6.53 25.81
C ARG A 302 -10.54 -5.30 24.91
N PHE A 303 -11.70 -4.64 24.87
CA PHE A 303 -11.90 -3.39 24.11
C PHE A 303 -10.93 -2.29 24.56
N SER A 304 -10.96 -1.91 25.84
CA SER A 304 -10.14 -0.82 26.38
C SER A 304 -8.64 -1.14 26.41
N ALA A 305 -8.24 -2.42 26.29
CA ALA A 305 -6.85 -2.81 26.12
C ALA A 305 -6.32 -2.48 24.71
N ILE A 306 -7.02 -2.92 23.65
CA ILE A 306 -6.53 -2.80 22.26
C ILE A 306 -7.14 -1.64 21.47
N TYR A 307 -8.05 -0.85 22.03
CA TYR A 307 -8.52 0.41 21.44
C TYR A 307 -7.32 1.24 20.93
N PRO A 308 -7.31 1.74 19.67
CA PRO A 308 -8.44 1.92 18.74
C PRO A 308 -8.83 0.70 17.87
N MET A 309 -8.30 -0.49 18.14
CA MET A 309 -8.58 -1.70 17.36
C MET A 309 -9.89 -2.37 17.80
N HIS A 310 -10.63 -2.97 16.87
CA HIS A 310 -11.75 -3.85 17.19
C HIS A 310 -11.27 -5.20 17.77
N PRO A 311 -11.79 -5.68 18.92
CA PRO A 311 -11.32 -6.89 19.62
C PRO A 311 -11.10 -8.13 18.74
N LEU A 312 -12.02 -8.39 17.80
CA LEU A 312 -12.00 -9.52 16.86
C LEU A 312 -10.73 -9.59 15.99
N ILE A 313 -10.00 -8.48 15.81
CA ILE A 313 -8.73 -8.46 15.07
C ILE A 313 -7.66 -9.30 15.78
N ALA A 314 -7.59 -9.24 17.12
CA ALA A 314 -6.66 -10.06 17.89
C ALA A 314 -7.07 -11.55 17.88
N GLU A 315 -8.37 -11.81 17.83
CA GLU A 315 -8.94 -13.16 17.83
C GLU A 315 -8.73 -13.87 16.47
N ILE A 316 -8.96 -13.18 15.34
CA ILE A 316 -8.76 -13.72 13.99
C ILE A 316 -7.30 -13.69 13.50
N ALA A 317 -6.39 -13.00 14.20
CA ALA A 317 -5.00 -12.85 13.78
C ALA A 317 -4.26 -14.19 13.56
N SER A 318 -4.64 -15.23 14.30
CA SER A 318 -4.07 -16.57 14.17
C SER A 318 -4.54 -17.30 12.91
N ALA A 319 -5.79 -17.10 12.48
CA ALA A 319 -6.34 -17.62 11.23
C ALA A 319 -5.74 -16.88 10.01
N VAL A 320 -5.56 -15.56 10.10
CA VAL A 320 -4.83 -14.79 9.07
C VAL A 320 -3.39 -15.30 8.93
N ARG A 321 -2.71 -15.61 10.05
CA ARG A 321 -1.35 -16.19 10.06
C ARG A 321 -1.28 -17.68 9.69
N LEU A 322 -2.42 -18.36 9.49
CA LEU A 322 -2.44 -19.69 8.88
C LEU A 322 -2.04 -19.62 7.39
N TYR A 323 -2.46 -18.56 6.69
CA TYR A 323 -2.23 -18.35 5.26
C TYR A 323 -1.15 -17.29 4.96
N VAL A 324 -0.92 -16.33 5.86
CA VAL A 324 0.12 -15.29 5.71
C VAL A 324 1.11 -15.38 6.87
N PRO A 325 2.19 -16.19 6.77
CA PRO A 325 3.16 -16.40 7.86
C PRO A 325 3.81 -15.11 8.40
N ASN A 326 3.97 -14.11 7.52
CA ASN A 326 4.52 -12.79 7.85
C ASN A 326 3.54 -11.90 8.65
N PHE A 327 2.25 -12.22 8.71
CA PHE A 327 1.27 -11.43 9.45
C PHE A 327 1.45 -11.62 10.95
N ALA A 328 1.49 -10.50 11.70
CA ALA A 328 1.60 -10.51 13.16
C ALA A 328 0.73 -9.38 13.74
N PHE A 329 0.00 -9.69 14.81
CA PHE A 329 -0.95 -8.77 15.42
C PHE A 329 -0.29 -7.48 15.95
N LEU A 330 0.83 -7.57 16.66
CA LEU A 330 1.45 -6.39 17.29
C LEU A 330 2.04 -5.38 16.28
N PRO A 331 2.77 -5.79 15.21
CA PRO A 331 3.12 -4.88 14.11
C PRO A 331 1.90 -4.27 13.41
N PHE A 332 0.87 -5.08 13.12
CA PHE A 332 -0.36 -4.58 12.50
C PHE A 332 -1.05 -3.53 13.37
N ALA A 333 -1.21 -3.79 14.67
CA ALA A 333 -1.81 -2.86 15.62
C ALA A 333 -0.99 -1.58 15.76
N SER A 334 0.35 -1.65 15.82
CA SER A 334 1.19 -0.45 15.88
C SER A 334 1.05 0.42 14.63
N ALA A 335 1.04 -0.17 13.43
CA ALA A 335 0.86 0.56 12.18
C ALA A 335 -0.57 1.12 12.03
N ALA A 336 -1.60 0.26 12.10
CA ALA A 336 -2.99 0.67 11.92
C ALA A 336 -3.45 1.64 13.02
N GLY A 337 -3.00 1.44 14.27
CA GLY A 337 -3.25 2.36 15.37
C GLY A 337 -2.62 3.75 15.17
N ALA A 338 -1.43 3.83 14.58
CA ALA A 338 -0.81 5.10 14.20
C ALA A 338 -1.61 5.83 13.10
N HIS A 339 -2.08 5.11 12.07
CA HIS A 339 -2.99 5.69 11.06
C HIS A 339 -4.38 6.03 11.62
N ALA A 340 -4.81 5.39 12.72
CA ALA A 340 -6.10 5.65 13.36
C ALA A 340 -6.13 6.91 14.24
N ILE A 341 -4.98 7.50 14.60
CA ILE A 341 -4.82 8.66 15.51
C ILE A 341 -5.82 9.81 15.25
N ASN A 342 -6.08 10.17 13.99
CA ASN A 342 -6.97 11.29 13.63
C ASN A 342 -8.44 10.92 13.42
N ARG A 343 -8.79 9.64 13.50
CA ARG A 343 -10.18 9.15 13.38
C ARG A 343 -10.98 9.47 14.65
N PRO A 344 -12.33 9.56 14.58
CA PRO A 344 -13.18 9.69 15.76
C PRO A 344 -13.15 8.43 16.63
N ALA A 345 -13.40 8.60 17.93
CA ALA A 345 -13.30 7.51 18.89
C ALA A 345 -14.24 6.30 18.64
N LEU A 346 -15.36 6.48 17.93
CA LEU A 346 -16.26 5.38 17.54
C LEU A 346 -15.85 4.67 16.22
N SER A 347 -14.82 5.15 15.53
CA SER A 347 -14.37 4.63 14.23
C SER A 347 -13.12 3.76 14.36
N LEU A 348 -13.29 2.61 15.03
CA LEU A 348 -12.22 1.65 15.26
C LEU A 348 -11.60 1.13 13.95
N VAL A 349 -10.38 0.59 14.04
CA VAL A 349 -9.83 -0.30 13.00
C VAL A 349 -10.64 -1.60 13.00
N VAL A 350 -11.13 -2.05 11.84
CA VAL A 350 -11.95 -3.28 11.67
C VAL A 350 -11.34 -4.24 10.62
N LEU A 351 -12.07 -5.29 10.22
CA LEU A 351 -11.49 -6.41 9.44
C LEU A 351 -11.17 -6.09 7.97
N ASP A 352 -11.67 -4.99 7.41
CA ASP A 352 -11.30 -4.57 6.04
C ASP A 352 -9.86 -4.08 5.96
N GLU A 353 -9.34 -3.42 6.98
CA GLU A 353 -7.92 -3.04 7.07
C GLU A 353 -7.00 -4.25 7.27
N VAL A 354 -7.51 -5.31 7.91
CA VAL A 354 -6.81 -6.62 7.97
C VAL A 354 -6.75 -7.25 6.59
N PHE A 355 -7.86 -7.23 5.84
CA PHE A 355 -7.90 -7.69 4.45
C PHE A 355 -6.94 -6.87 3.57
N ASP A 356 -7.03 -5.54 3.56
CA ASP A 356 -6.23 -4.69 2.66
C ASP A 356 -4.72 -4.78 2.97
N ARG A 357 -4.34 -4.99 4.24
CA ARG A 357 -2.94 -5.26 4.62
C ARG A 357 -2.43 -6.60 4.10
N THR A 358 -3.30 -7.60 3.92
CA THR A 358 -2.91 -9.01 3.66
C THR A 358 -3.30 -9.54 2.28
N GLU A 359 -4.18 -8.86 1.54
CA GLU A 359 -4.73 -9.28 0.24
C GLU A 359 -3.64 -9.73 -0.73
N ARG A 360 -2.54 -8.95 -0.82
CA ARG A 360 -1.40 -9.25 -1.71
C ARG A 360 -0.77 -10.61 -1.43
N ASP A 361 -0.72 -11.03 -0.18
CA ASP A 361 -0.11 -12.28 0.24
C ASP A 361 -1.13 -13.43 0.29
N LEU A 362 -2.38 -13.16 0.68
CA LEU A 362 -3.51 -14.09 0.51
C LEU A 362 -3.64 -14.54 -0.97
N ARG A 363 -3.50 -13.60 -1.93
CA ARG A 363 -3.50 -13.85 -3.38
C ARG A 363 -2.30 -14.66 -3.91
N ARG A 364 -1.31 -14.99 -3.07
CA ARG A 364 -0.23 -15.93 -3.40
C ARG A 364 -0.52 -17.37 -2.99
N VAL A 365 -1.49 -17.59 -2.10
CA VAL A 365 -1.77 -18.91 -1.55
C VAL A 365 -2.70 -19.67 -2.48
N GLU A 366 -2.17 -20.73 -3.12
CA GLU A 366 -2.93 -21.54 -4.10
C GLU A 366 -4.22 -22.13 -3.50
N LYS A 367 -4.25 -22.45 -2.18
CA LYS A 367 -5.46 -22.90 -1.47
C LYS A 367 -6.59 -21.85 -1.39
N LEU A 368 -6.28 -20.56 -1.50
CA LEU A 368 -7.26 -19.47 -1.43
C LEU A 368 -7.74 -18.99 -2.81
N LYS A 369 -7.20 -19.58 -3.89
CA LYS A 369 -7.37 -19.11 -5.27
C LYS A 369 -8.83 -19.07 -5.74
N ASP A 370 -9.59 -20.12 -5.45
CA ASP A 370 -10.99 -20.21 -5.89
C ASP A 370 -11.91 -19.34 -5.00
N ALA A 371 -11.64 -19.25 -3.71
CA ALA A 371 -12.28 -18.29 -2.81
C ALA A 371 -12.02 -16.82 -3.23
N LEU A 372 -10.80 -16.50 -3.66
CA LEU A 372 -10.45 -15.15 -4.15
C LEU A 372 -11.00 -14.86 -5.55
N SER A 373 -11.10 -15.88 -6.41
CA SER A 373 -11.83 -15.80 -7.70
C SER A 373 -13.33 -15.52 -7.47
N SER A 374 -13.92 -16.17 -6.47
CA SER A 374 -15.29 -15.91 -5.99
C SER A 374 -15.43 -14.49 -5.43
N TYR A 375 -14.50 -14.05 -4.58
CA TYR A 375 -14.46 -12.67 -4.06
C TYR A 375 -14.39 -11.64 -5.20
N ASP A 376 -13.50 -11.81 -6.17
CA ASP A 376 -13.37 -10.91 -7.33
C ASP A 376 -14.64 -10.90 -8.20
N HIS A 377 -15.29 -12.06 -8.37
CA HIS A 377 -16.58 -12.15 -9.06
C HIS A 377 -17.66 -11.36 -8.32
N LEU A 378 -17.80 -11.56 -7.00
CA LEU A 378 -18.79 -10.89 -6.17
C LEU A 378 -18.54 -9.37 -6.06
N ALA A 379 -17.29 -8.96 -5.85
CA ALA A 379 -16.88 -7.55 -5.80
C ALA A 379 -17.18 -6.79 -7.10
N LYS A 380 -17.10 -7.48 -8.25
CA LYS A 380 -17.32 -6.90 -9.59
C LYS A 380 -18.77 -7.00 -10.07
N HIS A 381 -19.47 -8.09 -9.77
CA HIS A 381 -20.77 -8.43 -10.36
C HIS A 381 -21.93 -8.41 -9.35
N ALA A 382 -21.73 -8.81 -8.09
CA ALA A 382 -22.80 -8.78 -7.07
C ALA A 382 -22.94 -7.38 -6.44
N VAL A 383 -21.82 -6.76 -6.04
CA VAL A 383 -21.80 -5.38 -5.52
C VAL A 383 -22.36 -4.38 -6.55
N ALA A 384 -22.19 -4.64 -7.85
CA ALA A 384 -22.79 -3.81 -8.90
C ALA A 384 -24.33 -3.86 -8.94
N GLN A 385 -24.94 -4.97 -8.51
CA GLN A 385 -26.41 -5.13 -8.43
C GLN A 385 -27.00 -4.49 -7.17
N ILE A 386 -26.21 -4.41 -6.08
CA ILE A 386 -26.60 -3.76 -4.84
C ILE A 386 -26.75 -2.24 -5.05
N PRO A 387 -27.79 -1.57 -4.48
CA PRO A 387 -27.99 -0.13 -4.59
C PRO A 387 -26.75 0.66 -4.12
N ILE A 388 -26.43 1.77 -4.79
CA ILE A 388 -25.18 2.55 -4.58
C ILE A 388 -24.94 2.85 -3.09
N MET A 389 -25.98 3.27 -2.37
CA MET A 389 -25.96 3.53 -0.92
C MET A 389 -25.53 2.37 -0.01
N GLN A 390 -25.57 1.15 -0.52
CA GLN A 390 -25.22 -0.08 0.18
C GLN A 390 -23.94 -0.72 -0.40
N ARG A 391 -23.34 -0.17 -1.48
CA ARG A 391 -22.17 -0.78 -2.11
C ARG A 391 -20.91 -0.74 -1.26
N LEU A 392 -20.68 0.32 -0.49
CA LEU A 392 -19.61 0.30 0.50
C LEU A 392 -19.86 -0.79 1.54
N GLN A 393 -21.05 -0.79 2.14
CA GLN A 393 -21.43 -1.80 3.13
C GLN A 393 -21.24 -3.22 2.57
N ALA A 394 -21.61 -3.45 1.32
CA ALA A 394 -21.37 -4.70 0.60
C ALA A 394 -19.87 -5.02 0.44
N LYS A 395 -19.03 -4.09 -0.01
CA LYS A 395 -17.56 -4.32 -0.09
C LYS A 395 -16.95 -4.64 1.28
N LEU A 396 -17.34 -3.90 2.32
CA LEU A 396 -16.88 -4.10 3.71
C LEU A 396 -17.31 -5.46 4.25
N LEU A 397 -18.59 -5.83 4.05
CA LEU A 397 -19.11 -7.16 4.38
C LEU A 397 -18.35 -8.25 3.62
N LEU A 398 -18.03 -8.05 2.34
CA LEU A 398 -17.34 -9.05 1.52
C LEU A 398 -15.88 -9.27 1.98
N LYS A 399 -15.15 -8.19 2.33
CA LYS A 399 -13.81 -8.28 2.94
C LYS A 399 -13.85 -8.96 4.31
N GLY A 400 -14.76 -8.51 5.19
CA GLY A 400 -14.93 -9.08 6.53
C GLY A 400 -15.35 -10.55 6.49
N LEU A 401 -16.24 -10.92 5.56
CA LEU A 401 -16.67 -12.29 5.30
C LEU A 401 -15.50 -13.16 4.83
N PHE A 402 -14.65 -12.65 3.95
CA PHE A 402 -13.45 -13.37 3.50
C PHE A 402 -12.49 -13.64 4.68
N ILE A 403 -12.18 -12.62 5.49
CA ILE A 403 -11.33 -12.78 6.69
C ILE A 403 -11.95 -13.76 7.70
N LEU A 404 -13.27 -13.70 7.92
CA LEU A 404 -14.01 -14.62 8.79
C LEU A 404 -14.29 -16.00 8.15
N SER A 405 -13.83 -16.26 6.92
CA SER A 405 -13.87 -17.59 6.30
C SER A 405 -12.54 -18.34 6.43
N LEU A 406 -11.44 -17.67 6.82
CA LEU A 406 -10.11 -18.27 6.89
C LEU A 406 -10.00 -19.42 7.91
N ASP A 407 -10.80 -19.37 8.98
CA ASP A 407 -10.92 -20.44 9.98
C ASP A 407 -11.96 -21.52 9.61
N GLY A 408 -12.59 -21.40 8.43
CA GLY A 408 -13.57 -22.34 7.89
C GLY A 408 -14.99 -22.14 8.43
N ARG A 409 -15.22 -21.09 9.21
CA ARG A 409 -16.52 -20.88 9.90
C ARG A 409 -17.45 -19.98 9.12
N GLY A 410 -16.90 -18.94 8.50
CA GLY A 410 -17.72 -17.85 8.00
C GLY A 410 -18.42 -17.10 9.15
N ALA A 411 -19.48 -16.36 8.82
CA ALA A 411 -20.22 -15.55 9.78
C ALA A 411 -21.71 -15.43 9.43
N THR A 412 -22.54 -15.29 10.46
CA THR A 412 -23.91 -14.81 10.36
C THR A 412 -23.94 -13.31 10.05
N ALA A 413 -25.10 -12.82 9.58
CA ALA A 413 -25.36 -11.39 9.41
C ALA A 413 -25.18 -10.55 10.70
N ARG A 414 -25.32 -11.17 11.89
CA ARG A 414 -25.13 -10.51 13.19
C ARG A 414 -23.65 -10.35 13.52
N GLU A 415 -22.87 -11.42 13.38
CA GLU A 415 -21.42 -11.40 13.64
C GLU A 415 -20.71 -10.43 12.68
N LEU A 416 -21.07 -10.44 11.39
CA LEU A 416 -20.57 -9.48 10.40
C LEU A 416 -20.97 -8.03 10.69
N GLY A 417 -22.19 -7.81 11.20
CA GLY A 417 -22.64 -6.49 11.63
C GLY A 417 -21.81 -5.92 12.78
N ALA A 418 -21.51 -6.76 13.77
CA ALA A 418 -20.62 -6.40 14.87
C ALA A 418 -19.17 -6.18 14.39
N ALA A 419 -18.61 -7.15 13.64
CA ALA A 419 -17.23 -7.15 13.17
C ALA A 419 -16.85 -5.93 12.32
N MET A 420 -17.79 -5.41 11.53
CA MET A 420 -17.58 -4.25 10.64
C MET A 420 -18.18 -2.95 11.19
N LEU A 421 -18.66 -2.93 12.44
CA LEU A 421 -19.36 -1.80 13.09
C LEU A 421 -20.51 -1.23 12.24
N LEU A 422 -21.30 -2.11 11.63
CA LEU A 422 -22.43 -1.78 10.77
C LEU A 422 -23.73 -1.76 11.59
N TYR A 423 -24.21 -0.57 11.91
CA TYR A 423 -25.36 -0.37 12.80
C TYR A 423 -26.37 0.65 12.27
N ASP A 424 -27.40 0.92 13.08
CA ASP A 424 -28.53 1.77 12.75
C ASP A 424 -29.06 2.41 14.03
N GLU A 425 -28.68 3.68 14.28
CA GLU A 425 -28.92 4.41 15.53
C GLU A 425 -30.39 4.44 15.97
N GLN A 426 -31.33 4.30 15.02
CA GLN A 426 -32.77 4.35 15.30
C GLN A 426 -33.40 2.96 15.39
N ARG A 427 -32.85 1.97 14.69
CA ARG A 427 -33.43 0.62 14.59
C ARG A 427 -32.35 -0.44 14.36
N PRO A 428 -31.71 -0.95 15.42
CA PRO A 428 -30.61 -1.91 15.28
C PRO A 428 -31.01 -3.23 14.60
N ALA A 429 -32.29 -3.61 14.64
CA ALA A 429 -32.82 -4.78 13.91
C ALA A 429 -32.75 -4.61 12.37
N ASP A 430 -33.15 -3.45 11.84
CA ASP A 430 -33.09 -3.13 10.41
C ASP A 430 -31.64 -3.24 9.86
N ALA A 431 -30.61 -3.11 10.71
CA ALA A 431 -29.21 -3.29 10.31
C ALA A 431 -28.89 -4.75 9.96
N ILE A 432 -29.27 -5.70 10.84
CA ILE A 432 -29.04 -7.13 10.63
C ILE A 432 -29.81 -7.61 9.40
N GLU A 433 -31.07 -7.17 9.23
CA GLU A 433 -31.89 -7.55 8.08
C GLU A 433 -31.28 -7.05 6.76
N ARG A 434 -30.74 -5.83 6.71
CA ARG A 434 -30.02 -5.34 5.52
C ARG A 434 -28.77 -6.16 5.21
N ILE A 435 -28.01 -6.56 6.24
CA ILE A 435 -26.81 -7.38 6.07
C ILE A 435 -27.18 -8.78 5.54
N ALA A 436 -28.21 -9.42 6.12
CA ALA A 436 -28.70 -10.72 5.67
C ALA A 436 -29.16 -10.68 4.20
N ASN A 437 -29.86 -9.61 3.79
CA ASN A 437 -30.24 -9.42 2.39
C ASN A 437 -29.03 -9.23 1.45
N MET A 438 -27.97 -8.54 1.88
CA MET A 438 -26.73 -8.44 1.07
C MET A 438 -25.99 -9.77 0.96
N LEU A 439 -25.92 -10.55 2.05
CA LEU A 439 -25.30 -11.87 2.05
C LEU A 439 -26.07 -12.85 1.15
N LYS A 440 -27.40 -12.79 1.15
CA LYS A 440 -28.24 -13.55 0.20
C LYS A 440 -27.97 -13.17 -1.26
N VAL A 441 -27.81 -11.88 -1.56
CA VAL A 441 -27.42 -11.42 -2.91
C VAL A 441 -26.00 -11.89 -3.28
N PHE A 442 -25.10 -12.07 -2.31
CA PHE A 442 -23.80 -12.70 -2.57
C PHE A 442 -23.93 -14.19 -2.86
N ALA A 443 -24.69 -14.96 -2.08
CA ALA A 443 -24.90 -16.38 -2.33
C ALA A 443 -25.59 -16.65 -3.68
N GLU A 444 -26.65 -15.91 -4.01
CA GLU A 444 -27.34 -15.98 -5.31
C GLU A 444 -26.46 -15.59 -6.51
N ALA A 445 -25.38 -14.85 -6.29
CA ALA A 445 -24.43 -14.39 -7.32
C ALA A 445 -23.04 -15.07 -7.27
N ALA A 446 -22.84 -16.03 -6.36
CA ALA A 446 -21.58 -16.75 -6.23
C ALA A 446 -21.44 -17.83 -7.32
N PRO A 447 -20.21 -18.12 -7.80
CA PRO A 447 -19.95 -19.36 -8.51
C PRO A 447 -20.38 -20.57 -7.68
N ALA A 448 -20.97 -21.58 -8.32
CA ALA A 448 -21.56 -22.71 -7.61
C ALA A 448 -20.51 -23.47 -6.78
N GLY A 449 -20.73 -23.54 -5.47
CA GLY A 449 -19.83 -24.18 -4.51
C GLY A 449 -18.77 -23.28 -3.86
N THR A 450 -18.54 -22.05 -4.33
CA THR A 450 -17.47 -21.18 -3.80
C THR A 450 -17.90 -20.25 -2.66
N LEU A 451 -19.20 -20.19 -2.36
CA LEU A 451 -19.75 -19.62 -1.14
C LEU A 451 -20.71 -20.65 -0.53
N LEU A 452 -20.53 -20.97 0.74
CA LEU A 452 -21.28 -21.95 1.50
C LEU A 452 -22.35 -21.24 2.35
N GLU A 453 -23.54 -21.86 2.40
CA GLU A 453 -24.64 -21.53 3.31
C GLU A 453 -24.78 -22.67 4.33
N ILE A 454 -24.65 -22.36 5.62
CA ILE A 454 -24.69 -23.33 6.72
C ILE A 454 -25.77 -22.91 7.72
N GLU A 455 -26.77 -23.76 7.95
CA GLU A 455 -27.74 -23.55 9.04
C GLU A 455 -27.12 -23.98 10.39
N ASP A 456 -27.17 -23.07 11.36
CA ASP A 456 -26.62 -23.20 12.71
C ASP A 456 -27.63 -22.62 13.74
N GLU A 457 -27.47 -22.93 15.03
CA GLU A 457 -28.39 -22.46 16.09
C GLU A 457 -28.41 -20.92 16.21
N GLY A 458 -27.33 -20.25 15.80
CA GLY A 458 -27.25 -18.78 15.68
C GLY A 458 -27.96 -18.18 14.46
N GLY A 459 -28.45 -19.00 13.54
CA GLY A 459 -29.01 -18.61 12.25
C GLY A 459 -28.09 -18.95 11.06
N LEU A 460 -28.48 -18.51 9.86
CA LEU A 460 -27.76 -18.84 8.63
C LEU A 460 -26.37 -18.17 8.60
N ARG A 461 -25.33 -19.01 8.55
CA ARG A 461 -23.93 -18.64 8.37
C ARG A 461 -23.55 -18.68 6.90
N TYR A 462 -22.78 -17.68 6.47
CA TYR A 462 -22.19 -17.61 5.14
C TYR A 462 -20.67 -17.68 5.26
N GLY A 463 -19.99 -18.40 4.37
CA GLY A 463 -18.52 -18.45 4.30
C GLY A 463 -18.04 -18.73 2.88
N PHE A 464 -16.82 -18.32 2.54
CA PHE A 464 -16.16 -18.81 1.32
C PHE A 464 -15.73 -20.27 1.51
N ASP A 465 -15.86 -21.08 0.45
CA ASP A 465 -15.33 -22.44 0.47
C ASP A 465 -13.79 -22.39 0.45
N ILE A 466 -13.17 -22.86 1.54
CA ILE A 466 -11.74 -22.83 1.78
C ILE A 466 -11.36 -24.17 2.40
N ASP A 467 -10.34 -24.84 1.84
CA ASP A 467 -9.78 -26.09 2.36
C ASP A 467 -8.99 -25.86 3.67
N VAL A 468 -9.74 -25.67 4.75
CA VAL A 468 -9.22 -25.50 6.11
C VAL A 468 -8.84 -26.86 6.70
N PRO A 469 -7.62 -27.03 7.23
CA PRO A 469 -7.22 -28.27 7.89
C PRO A 469 -8.19 -28.63 9.02
N ALA A 470 -8.67 -29.87 9.04
CA ALA A 470 -9.69 -30.35 9.97
C ALA A 470 -9.33 -30.12 11.47
N ASP A 471 -8.03 -30.04 11.78
CA ASP A 471 -7.50 -29.73 13.11
C ASP A 471 -7.95 -28.35 13.65
N TYR A 472 -8.15 -27.34 12.79
CA TYR A 472 -8.38 -25.95 13.20
C TYR A 472 -9.82 -25.68 13.68
N SER A 473 -10.79 -26.42 13.14
CA SER A 473 -12.22 -26.27 13.44
C SER A 473 -12.55 -26.60 14.90
N SER A 474 -11.85 -27.59 15.49
CA SER A 474 -12.06 -28.05 16.87
C SER A 474 -11.36 -27.17 17.91
N ALA A 475 -10.10 -26.77 17.68
CA ALA A 475 -9.37 -25.88 18.58
C ALA A 475 -10.07 -24.52 18.75
N SER A 476 -10.63 -23.99 17.67
CA SER A 476 -11.43 -22.76 17.69
C SER A 476 -12.83 -22.93 18.31
N ALA A 477 -13.34 -24.17 18.48
CA ALA A 477 -14.66 -24.43 19.07
C ALA A 477 -14.65 -24.28 20.60
N ALA A 478 -13.62 -24.80 21.26
CA ALA A 478 -13.44 -24.65 22.71
C ALA A 478 -13.37 -23.18 23.17
N LEU A 479 -12.95 -22.26 22.29
CA LEU A 479 -12.94 -20.82 22.53
C LEU A 479 -14.33 -20.15 22.42
N VAL A 480 -15.31 -20.79 21.78
CA VAL A 480 -16.69 -20.29 21.62
C VAL A 480 -17.62 -20.88 22.67
N GLU A 481 -17.45 -22.15 23.05
CA GLU A 481 -18.30 -22.84 24.04
C GLU A 481 -18.26 -22.24 25.45
N GLN A 482 -17.32 -21.33 25.76
CA GLN A 482 -17.29 -20.60 27.04
C GLN A 482 -18.11 -19.28 27.03
N PHE A 483 -18.78 -18.90 25.94
CA PHE A 483 -19.40 -17.58 25.78
C PHE A 483 -20.94 -17.57 25.61
N VAL A 484 -21.66 -18.42 26.34
CA VAL A 484 -23.13 -18.30 26.48
C VAL A 484 -23.57 -18.41 27.95
N GLU A 485 -23.73 -17.28 28.63
CA GLU A 485 -24.55 -17.16 29.84
C GLU A 485 -25.49 -15.95 29.71
N THR A 486 -26.71 -16.04 30.28
CA THR A 486 -27.88 -15.33 29.74
C THR A 486 -28.21 -13.99 30.40
N ALA A 487 -28.62 -13.01 29.57
CA ALA A 487 -29.19 -11.73 29.99
C ALA A 487 -30.36 -11.32 29.06
N PRO A 488 -31.34 -10.50 29.52
CA PRO A 488 -32.72 -10.60 29.04
C PRO A 488 -33.12 -9.67 27.88
N ALA A 489 -34.28 -9.98 27.28
CA ALA A 489 -34.88 -9.24 26.18
C ALA A 489 -35.40 -7.84 26.58
N PRO A 490 -35.34 -6.85 25.66
CA PRO A 490 -35.86 -5.51 25.92
C PRO A 490 -37.39 -5.46 25.89
N THR A 491 -37.99 -4.77 26.85
CA THR A 491 -39.45 -4.55 26.93
C THR A 491 -39.92 -3.46 25.97
N GLU A 492 -40.98 -3.73 25.22
CA GLU A 492 -41.73 -2.72 24.47
C GLU A 492 -42.26 -1.61 25.41
N THR A 493 -42.23 -0.36 24.94
CA THR A 493 -42.76 0.82 25.66
C THR A 493 -43.62 1.68 24.73
N PRO A 494 -44.57 2.48 25.26
CA PRO A 494 -45.88 2.58 24.63
C PRO A 494 -46.05 3.67 23.55
N CYS A 495 -47.20 3.62 22.88
CA CYS A 495 -47.69 4.63 21.96
C CYS A 495 -47.70 6.03 22.60
N ALA A 496 -47.11 7.01 21.92
CA ALA A 496 -46.99 8.39 22.40
C ALA A 496 -48.34 9.13 22.41
N PRO A 497 -48.55 10.11 23.31
CA PRO A 497 -49.69 11.01 23.24
C PRO A 497 -49.60 11.92 22.00
N ARG A 498 -50.77 12.39 21.52
CA ARG A 498 -50.83 13.39 20.46
C ARG A 498 -50.32 14.75 20.94
N LEU A 499 -49.66 15.48 20.03
CA LEU A 499 -49.20 16.85 20.29
C LEU A 499 -50.36 17.84 20.28
N SER A 500 -50.24 18.91 21.06
CA SER A 500 -51.19 20.04 21.10
C SER A 500 -50.94 21.05 19.97
N ASP A 501 -51.94 21.90 19.68
CA ASP A 501 -51.85 22.94 18.64
C ASP A 501 -50.73 23.99 18.88
N GLU A 502 -50.27 24.13 20.12
CA GLU A 502 -49.15 25.01 20.49
C GLU A 502 -47.80 24.30 20.27
N GLU A 503 -47.69 23.01 20.63
CA GLU A 503 -46.52 22.19 20.35
C GLU A 503 -46.31 21.99 18.84
N LEU A 504 -47.39 21.81 18.06
CA LEU A 504 -47.33 21.72 16.60
C LEU A 504 -46.83 23.04 15.96
N ALA A 505 -47.25 24.20 16.50
CA ALA A 505 -46.73 25.50 16.08
C ALA A 505 -45.24 25.67 16.42
N GLN A 506 -44.81 25.19 17.60
CA GLN A 506 -43.40 25.16 18.00
C GLN A 506 -42.58 24.24 17.09
N TRP A 507 -43.08 23.04 16.75
CA TRP A 507 -42.39 22.11 15.83
C TRP A 507 -42.26 22.67 14.41
N ALA A 508 -43.29 23.35 13.89
CA ALA A 508 -43.16 24.04 12.61
C ALA A 508 -42.09 25.15 12.65
N SER A 509 -42.00 25.91 13.73
CA SER A 509 -40.96 26.94 13.93
C SER A 509 -39.56 26.31 14.01
N LEU A 510 -39.41 25.22 14.77
CA LEU A 510 -38.16 24.48 14.95
C LEU A 510 -37.67 23.82 13.67
N LEU A 511 -38.56 23.29 12.83
CA LEU A 511 -38.20 22.67 11.54
C LEU A 511 -37.83 23.71 10.47
N THR A 512 -38.58 24.81 10.40
CA THR A 512 -38.39 25.83 9.35
C THR A 512 -37.35 26.91 9.69
N GLU A 513 -36.85 26.95 10.93
CA GLU A 513 -35.94 27.98 11.46
C GLU A 513 -36.53 29.39 11.39
N ARG A 514 -37.86 29.50 11.54
CA ARG A 514 -38.63 30.74 11.47
C ARG A 514 -39.47 30.96 12.71
N SER A 515 -39.68 32.23 13.08
CA SER A 515 -40.70 32.60 14.05
C SER A 515 -42.07 32.54 13.39
N LEU A 516 -42.93 31.63 13.84
CA LEU A 516 -44.31 31.46 13.40
C LEU A 516 -45.27 31.77 14.57
N PRO A 517 -46.58 32.00 14.32
CA PRO A 517 -47.56 32.23 15.37
C PRO A 517 -47.64 31.06 16.37
N ALA A 518 -47.89 31.34 17.65
CA ALA A 518 -47.79 30.36 18.74
C ALA A 518 -48.89 29.27 18.77
N SER A 519 -49.86 29.28 17.85
CA SER A 519 -50.93 28.28 17.77
C SER A 519 -51.44 28.16 16.33
N ILE A 520 -51.76 26.94 15.90
CA ILE A 520 -52.34 26.65 14.57
C ILE A 520 -53.87 26.76 14.52
N THR A 521 -54.49 27.44 15.50
CA THR A 521 -55.95 27.59 15.62
C THR A 521 -56.55 28.65 14.67
N GLU A 522 -55.83 29.74 14.39
CA GLU A 522 -56.31 30.81 13.50
C GLU A 522 -56.03 30.52 12.01
N PRO A 523 -56.96 30.82 11.08
CA PRO A 523 -56.77 30.58 9.64
C PRO A 523 -55.48 31.19 9.07
N ASP A 524 -55.22 32.47 9.38
CA ASP A 524 -54.05 33.20 8.89
C ASP A 524 -52.74 32.62 9.44
N ALA A 525 -52.75 32.05 10.65
CA ALA A 525 -51.61 31.35 11.21
C ALA A 525 -51.33 30.01 10.50
N ARG A 526 -52.39 29.26 10.15
CA ARG A 526 -52.30 27.99 9.43
C ARG A 526 -51.68 28.14 8.04
N ASP A 527 -52.02 29.22 7.34
CA ASP A 527 -51.44 29.49 6.01
C ASP A 527 -50.02 30.07 6.09
N GLN A 528 -49.65 30.83 7.14
CA GLN A 528 -48.25 31.20 7.42
C GLN A 528 -47.38 29.96 7.68
N VAL A 529 -47.84 29.05 8.54
CA VAL A 529 -47.15 27.79 8.86
C VAL A 529 -47.00 26.91 7.60
N ARG A 530 -48.07 26.76 6.81
CA ARG A 530 -48.05 26.02 5.54
C ARG A 530 -47.06 26.63 4.53
N ALA A 531 -47.00 27.96 4.42
CA ALA A 531 -46.06 28.64 3.52
C ALA A 531 -44.59 28.44 3.95
N ALA A 532 -44.30 28.50 5.25
CA ALA A 532 -42.95 28.27 5.77
C ALA A 532 -42.46 26.83 5.53
N LEU A 533 -43.33 25.82 5.76
CA LEU A 533 -43.02 24.42 5.51
C LEU A 533 -42.82 24.13 4.00
N ALA A 534 -43.60 24.77 3.14
CA ALA A 534 -43.44 24.67 1.68
C ALA A 534 -42.12 25.28 1.18
N GLU A 535 -41.65 26.38 1.79
CA GLU A 535 -40.37 26.99 1.42
C GLU A 535 -39.18 26.16 1.93
N TRP A 536 -39.28 25.61 3.15
CA TRP A 536 -38.29 24.67 3.68
C TRP A 536 -38.13 23.44 2.78
N GLN A 537 -39.25 22.81 2.39
CA GLN A 537 -39.25 21.63 1.53
C GLN A 537 -38.70 21.93 0.12
N LYS A 538 -39.03 23.10 -0.43
CA LYS A 538 -38.45 23.58 -1.69
C LYS A 538 -36.93 23.72 -1.60
N SER A 539 -36.41 24.18 -0.45
CA SER A 539 -34.97 24.26 -0.19
C SER A 539 -34.32 22.87 -0.10
N TRP A 540 -34.93 21.94 0.63
CA TRP A 540 -34.47 20.55 0.79
C TRP A 540 -34.36 19.83 -0.57
N HIS A 541 -35.42 19.86 -1.38
CA HIS A 541 -35.41 19.24 -2.72
C HIS A 541 -34.41 19.93 -3.67
N ALA A 542 -34.26 21.26 -3.59
CA ALA A 542 -33.30 22.02 -4.41
C ALA A 542 -31.83 21.72 -4.05
N GLU A 543 -31.53 21.42 -2.79
CA GLU A 543 -30.20 21.01 -2.36
C GLU A 543 -29.84 19.61 -2.91
N SER A 544 -30.82 18.71 -3.01
CA SER A 544 -30.64 17.34 -3.53
C SER A 544 -29.51 16.55 -2.84
N LEU A 545 -29.22 16.87 -1.57
CA LEU A 545 -28.03 16.39 -0.85
C LEU A 545 -27.82 14.87 -0.91
N LEU A 546 -28.89 14.09 -0.68
CA LEU A 546 -28.82 12.62 -0.72
C LEU A 546 -28.48 12.12 -2.13
N LYS A 547 -29.00 12.75 -3.19
CA LYS A 547 -28.70 12.40 -4.58
C LYS A 547 -27.28 12.82 -4.99
N ASN A 548 -26.76 13.91 -4.42
CA ASN A 548 -25.37 14.31 -4.61
C ASN A 548 -24.42 13.35 -3.87
N PHE A 549 -24.83 12.84 -2.70
CA PHE A 549 -24.14 11.74 -2.00
C PHE A 549 -24.19 10.42 -2.79
N ASP A 550 -25.33 10.09 -3.42
CA ASP A 550 -25.50 8.94 -4.33
C ASP A 550 -24.59 9.03 -5.59
N ALA A 551 -23.97 10.19 -5.85
CA ALA A 551 -23.13 10.47 -7.03
C ALA A 551 -21.63 10.68 -6.70
N LEU A 552 -21.20 10.40 -5.47
CA LEU A 552 -19.80 10.54 -5.06
C LEU A 552 -18.90 9.40 -5.59
N PRO A 553 -17.58 9.65 -5.74
CA PRO A 553 -16.58 8.61 -6.01
C PRO A 553 -16.48 7.58 -4.87
N ASP A 554 -16.22 6.32 -5.22
CA ASP A 554 -16.13 5.20 -4.28
C ASP A 554 -14.94 5.34 -3.31
N GLU A 555 -13.86 6.01 -3.75
CA GLU A 555 -12.55 6.10 -3.08
C GLU A 555 -12.56 6.84 -1.74
N GLY A 556 -13.68 7.45 -1.34
CA GLY A 556 -13.81 8.16 -0.06
C GLY A 556 -14.91 7.65 0.86
N LEU A 557 -15.69 6.64 0.49
CA LEU A 557 -16.83 6.21 1.30
C LEU A 557 -16.34 5.38 2.52
N THR A 558 -16.70 5.77 3.75
CA THR A 558 -16.45 4.97 4.98
C THR A 558 -17.74 4.72 5.77
N THR A 559 -17.73 3.71 6.66
CA THR A 559 -18.87 3.35 7.52
C THR A 559 -19.47 4.55 8.24
N ARG A 560 -18.63 5.46 8.76
CA ARG A 560 -19.09 6.71 9.38
C ARG A 560 -19.94 7.54 8.43
N VAL A 561 -19.48 7.74 7.19
CA VAL A 561 -20.20 8.52 6.16
C VAL A 561 -21.53 7.86 5.80
N SER A 562 -21.54 6.52 5.64
CA SER A 562 -22.75 5.76 5.34
C SER A 562 -23.78 5.81 6.46
N ASN A 563 -23.34 5.67 7.73
CA ASN A 563 -24.22 5.80 8.90
C ASN A 563 -24.80 7.22 9.00
N LEU A 564 -23.98 8.25 8.74
CA LEU A 564 -24.39 9.65 8.71
C LEU A 564 -25.45 9.94 7.64
N ALA A 565 -25.24 9.43 6.42
CA ALA A 565 -26.22 9.53 5.33
C ALA A 565 -27.51 8.75 5.61
N SER A 566 -27.41 7.61 6.30
CA SER A 566 -28.56 6.84 6.79
C SER A 566 -29.36 7.65 7.82
N ALA A 567 -28.70 8.24 8.82
CA ALA A 567 -29.34 9.06 9.85
C ALA A 567 -30.02 10.32 9.27
N VAL A 568 -29.37 11.00 8.32
CA VAL A 568 -29.97 12.15 7.60
C VAL A 568 -31.17 11.73 6.74
N ARG A 569 -31.09 10.59 6.05
CA ARG A 569 -32.21 10.04 5.27
C ARG A 569 -33.38 9.62 6.17
N LYS A 570 -33.11 8.99 7.32
CA LYS A 570 -34.11 8.59 8.31
C LYS A 570 -34.75 9.76 9.06
N SER A 571 -34.04 10.88 9.21
CA SER A 571 -34.54 12.09 9.85
C SER A 571 -35.16 13.05 8.82
N PHE A 572 -34.37 13.96 8.24
CA PHE A 572 -34.87 15.01 7.35
C PHE A 572 -35.49 14.48 6.04
N GLY A 573 -35.04 13.32 5.54
CA GLY A 573 -35.70 12.64 4.41
C GLY A 573 -37.14 12.27 4.73
N ARG A 574 -37.37 11.50 5.81
CA ARG A 574 -38.72 11.10 6.26
C ARG A 574 -39.58 12.27 6.75
N ALA A 575 -38.97 13.32 7.30
CA ALA A 575 -39.66 14.57 7.61
C ALA A 575 -40.13 15.29 6.34
N SER A 576 -39.34 15.31 5.27
CA SER A 576 -39.82 15.81 3.96
C SER A 576 -40.96 14.95 3.44
N GLU A 577 -40.85 13.62 3.44
CA GLU A 577 -41.92 12.72 2.96
C GLU A 577 -43.28 13.00 3.65
N ALA A 578 -43.28 13.28 4.95
CA ALA A 578 -44.47 13.69 5.69
C ALA A 578 -45.01 15.06 5.24
N LEU A 579 -44.13 16.05 5.01
CA LEU A 579 -44.52 17.37 4.52
C LEU A 579 -44.93 17.37 3.04
N ASP A 580 -44.37 16.49 2.21
CA ASP A 580 -44.72 16.30 0.79
C ASP A 580 -46.18 15.79 0.70
N ALA A 581 -46.54 14.81 1.55
CA ALA A 581 -47.92 14.32 1.70
C ALA A 581 -48.89 15.42 2.19
N MET A 582 -48.46 16.23 3.17
CA MET A 582 -49.22 17.36 3.70
C MET A 582 -49.51 18.43 2.64
N LEU A 583 -48.53 18.82 1.82
CA LEU A 583 -48.72 19.80 0.75
C LEU A 583 -49.51 19.24 -0.44
N ALA A 584 -49.38 17.93 -0.71
CA ALA A 584 -50.25 17.20 -1.63
C ALA A 584 -51.70 17.05 -1.12
N LYS A 585 -51.99 17.48 0.13
CA LYS A 585 -53.30 17.38 0.81
C LYS A 585 -53.79 15.94 1.00
N THR A 586 -52.88 14.97 1.08
CA THR A 586 -53.22 13.56 1.36
C THR A 586 -53.32 13.27 2.86
N ILE A 587 -52.74 14.14 3.71
CA ILE A 587 -52.88 14.18 5.16
C ILE A 587 -53.14 15.61 5.64
N SER A 588 -53.52 15.79 6.92
CA SER A 588 -53.79 17.13 7.48
C SER A 588 -52.50 17.93 7.79
N LEU A 589 -52.65 19.22 8.13
CA LEU A 589 -51.53 20.07 8.55
C LEU A 589 -50.93 19.58 9.87
N GLU A 590 -51.81 19.24 10.80
CA GLU A 590 -51.52 18.69 12.13
C GLU A 590 -50.77 17.37 11.97
N GLU A 591 -51.32 16.45 11.18
CA GLU A 591 -50.77 15.13 10.95
C GLU A 591 -49.43 15.17 10.19
N GLY A 592 -49.24 16.12 9.28
CA GLY A 592 -47.95 16.37 8.61
C GLY A 592 -46.86 16.82 9.59
N ILE A 593 -47.18 17.76 10.48
CA ILE A 593 -46.24 18.26 11.50
C ILE A 593 -46.00 17.20 12.59
N GLU A 594 -47.03 16.48 13.04
CA GLU A 594 -46.91 15.40 14.05
C GLU A 594 -46.05 14.24 13.53
N ARG A 595 -46.23 13.83 12.26
CA ARG A 595 -45.37 12.83 11.59
C ARG A 595 -43.94 13.34 11.38
N ALA A 596 -43.73 14.64 11.18
CA ALA A 596 -42.39 15.22 11.10
C ALA A 596 -41.71 15.31 12.49
N ALA A 597 -42.43 15.70 13.54
CA ALA A 597 -41.91 15.80 14.91
C ALA A 597 -41.57 14.44 15.52
N THR A 598 -42.40 13.43 15.29
CA THR A 598 -42.19 12.06 15.81
C THR A 598 -40.95 11.37 15.21
N VAL A 599 -40.50 11.79 14.01
CA VAL A 599 -39.22 11.37 13.42
C VAL A 599 -38.00 11.88 14.20
N PHE A 600 -38.16 12.92 15.02
CA PHE A 600 -37.16 13.41 15.99
C PHE A 600 -37.49 12.99 17.43
N ASN A 601 -38.32 11.95 17.62
CA ASN A 601 -38.81 11.47 18.92
C ASN A 601 -39.49 12.58 19.77
N ASN A 602 -40.07 13.60 19.12
CA ASN A 602 -40.60 14.81 19.77
C ASN A 602 -39.56 15.53 20.67
N SER A 603 -38.25 15.40 20.39
CA SER A 603 -37.17 16.01 21.18
C SER A 603 -36.38 17.05 20.38
N GLN A 604 -36.27 18.28 20.91
CA GLN A 604 -35.45 19.34 20.31
C GLN A 604 -33.96 18.98 20.31
N GLU A 605 -33.44 18.33 21.36
CA GLU A 605 -32.04 17.86 21.38
C GLU A 605 -31.75 16.88 20.23
N GLN A 606 -32.70 16.01 19.88
CA GLN A 606 -32.52 15.06 18.78
C GLN A 606 -32.57 15.77 17.42
N LEU A 607 -33.40 16.81 17.27
CA LEU A 607 -33.37 17.67 16.09
C LEU A 607 -32.03 18.40 15.94
N GLU A 608 -31.43 18.86 17.04
CA GLU A 608 -30.12 19.53 17.05
C GLU A 608 -28.96 18.56 16.74
N ARG A 609 -28.98 17.33 17.28
CA ARG A 609 -28.03 16.26 16.90
C ARG A 609 -28.14 15.90 15.43
N ASN A 610 -29.37 15.72 14.92
CA ASN A 610 -29.60 15.42 13.51
C ASN A 610 -29.16 16.59 12.61
N ARG A 611 -29.29 17.85 13.06
CA ARG A 611 -28.73 19.04 12.37
C ARG A 611 -27.21 18.99 12.28
N GLU A 612 -26.51 18.58 13.34
CA GLU A 612 -25.05 18.41 13.29
C GLU A 612 -24.67 17.32 12.28
N GLN A 613 -25.34 16.16 12.32
CA GLN A 613 -25.16 15.06 11.36
C GLN A 613 -25.38 15.53 9.90
N LEU A 614 -26.44 16.31 9.65
CA LEU A 614 -26.73 16.93 8.36
C LEU A 614 -25.62 17.90 7.93
N SER A 615 -25.05 18.69 8.84
CA SER A 615 -23.96 19.62 8.51
C SER A 615 -22.64 18.91 8.21
N GLN A 616 -22.35 17.81 8.93
CA GLN A 616 -21.21 16.94 8.65
C GLN A 616 -21.36 16.26 7.27
N LEU A 617 -22.56 15.81 6.88
CA LEU A 617 -22.80 15.20 5.57
C LEU A 617 -22.67 16.24 4.44
N ARG A 618 -23.22 17.45 4.63
CA ARG A 618 -23.06 18.59 3.70
C ARG A 618 -21.60 18.97 3.48
N LEU A 619 -20.79 18.94 4.54
CA LEU A 619 -19.35 19.17 4.47
C LEU A 619 -18.67 18.07 3.65
N PHE A 620 -18.93 16.81 4.00
CA PHE A 620 -18.33 15.65 3.35
C PHE A 620 -18.61 15.59 1.83
N VAL A 621 -19.89 15.71 1.44
CA VAL A 621 -20.33 15.68 0.02
C VAL A 621 -19.69 16.80 -0.80
N ARG A 622 -19.37 17.94 -0.18
CA ARG A 622 -18.73 19.09 -0.85
C ARG A 622 -17.21 18.93 -1.01
N GLU A 623 -16.53 18.43 0.00
CA GLU A 623 -15.05 18.42 0.05
C GLU A 623 -14.43 17.15 -0.56
N LEU A 624 -15.11 15.99 -0.57
CA LEU A 624 -14.56 14.74 -1.11
C LEU A 624 -14.14 14.84 -2.60
N PRO A 625 -14.97 15.35 -3.54
CA PRO A 625 -14.60 15.38 -4.96
C PRO A 625 -13.31 16.18 -5.23
N GLU A 626 -13.10 17.26 -4.47
CA GLU A 626 -11.90 18.09 -4.57
C GLU A 626 -10.66 17.37 -3.99
N ARG A 627 -10.81 16.59 -2.92
CA ARG A 627 -9.73 15.71 -2.43
C ARG A 627 -9.32 14.66 -3.45
N VAL A 628 -10.28 13.97 -4.07
CA VAL A 628 -9.98 12.95 -5.10
C VAL A 628 -9.29 13.59 -6.32
N ARG A 629 -9.73 14.80 -6.73
CA ARG A 629 -9.06 15.59 -7.77
C ARG A 629 -7.62 15.94 -7.39
N ILE A 630 -7.37 16.36 -6.16
CA ILE A 630 -6.04 16.73 -5.66
C ILE A 630 -5.12 15.50 -5.55
N ALA A 631 -5.59 14.38 -4.99
CA ALA A 631 -4.84 13.13 -4.95
C ALA A 631 -4.45 12.66 -6.36
N THR A 632 -5.39 12.73 -7.32
CA THR A 632 -5.13 12.42 -8.74
C THR A 632 -4.09 13.37 -9.36
N TYR A 633 -4.11 14.66 -9.02
CA TYR A 633 -3.08 15.60 -9.47
C TYR A 633 -1.71 15.27 -8.88
N LEU A 634 -1.65 14.94 -7.59
CA LEU A 634 -0.41 14.60 -6.89
C LEU A 634 0.23 13.32 -7.44
N SER A 635 -0.56 12.28 -7.73
CA SER A 635 -0.08 11.01 -8.31
C SER A 635 0.38 11.13 -9.76
N LEU A 636 -0.09 12.14 -10.50
CA LEU A 636 0.32 12.42 -11.89
C LEU A 636 1.50 13.41 -11.98
N ALA A 637 1.92 14.02 -10.88
CA ALA A 637 2.94 15.07 -10.87
C ALA A 637 4.36 14.51 -10.77
N GLU A 638 5.28 14.96 -11.64
CA GLU A 638 6.68 14.50 -11.61
C GLU A 638 7.39 14.91 -10.32
N THR A 639 8.33 14.08 -9.87
CA THR A 639 9.18 14.37 -8.70
C THR A 639 10.12 15.53 -8.99
N THR A 640 10.21 16.46 -8.05
CA THR A 640 11.13 17.60 -8.08
C THR A 640 12.36 17.33 -7.19
N HIS A 641 13.36 18.20 -7.26
CA HIS A 641 14.51 18.19 -6.35
C HIS A 641 14.42 19.31 -5.30
N ILE A 642 13.21 19.75 -4.95
CA ILE A 642 12.95 20.86 -4.02
C ILE A 642 12.23 20.32 -2.79
N ASP A 643 12.92 20.30 -1.65
CA ASP A 643 12.43 19.70 -0.41
C ASP A 643 11.11 20.33 0.07
N GLU A 644 10.88 21.62 -0.15
CA GLU A 644 9.64 22.32 0.21
C GLU A 644 8.43 21.97 -0.67
N ILE A 645 8.66 21.37 -1.84
CA ILE A 645 7.62 20.81 -2.72
C ILE A 645 7.38 19.34 -2.33
N GLU A 646 8.44 18.55 -2.17
CA GLU A 646 8.33 17.13 -1.83
C GLU A 646 7.87 16.88 -0.39
N SER A 647 8.10 17.82 0.53
CA SER A 647 7.52 17.80 1.87
C SER A 647 6.01 18.06 1.82
N ALA A 648 5.58 19.11 1.11
CA ALA A 648 4.17 19.44 0.95
C ALA A 648 3.40 18.33 0.21
N ARG A 649 4.00 17.67 -0.80
CA ARG A 649 3.43 16.49 -1.46
C ARG A 649 3.17 15.34 -0.47
N ARG A 650 4.15 15.02 0.39
CA ARG A 650 4.02 13.93 1.37
C ARG A 650 2.93 14.20 2.40
N GLU A 651 2.91 15.41 2.97
CA GLU A 651 1.89 15.80 3.95
C GLU A 651 0.48 15.85 3.33
N LEU A 652 0.36 16.20 2.05
CA LEU A 652 -0.91 16.12 1.32
C LEU A 652 -1.39 14.69 1.10
N LEU A 653 -0.50 13.76 0.75
CA LEU A 653 -0.85 12.36 0.53
C LEU A 653 -1.31 11.71 1.84
N ASP A 654 -0.54 11.86 2.92
CA ASP A 654 -0.88 11.38 4.27
C ASP A 654 -2.25 11.91 4.76
N ILE A 655 -2.50 13.22 4.63
CA ILE A 655 -3.81 13.80 4.98
C ILE A 655 -4.92 13.32 4.04
N SER A 656 -4.63 12.92 2.80
CA SER A 656 -5.62 12.42 1.83
C SER A 656 -6.01 10.95 2.04
N GLU A 657 -5.11 10.12 2.58
CA GLU A 657 -5.36 8.70 2.86
C GLU A 657 -6.35 8.50 4.02
N ASP A 658 -6.24 9.28 5.11
CA ASP A 658 -7.28 9.29 6.14
C ASP A 658 -8.48 10.18 5.77
N VAL A 659 -9.52 9.51 5.25
CA VAL A 659 -10.86 10.07 4.97
C VAL A 659 -11.44 10.85 6.16
N HIS A 660 -11.11 10.51 7.41
CA HIS A 660 -11.73 11.16 8.58
C HIS A 660 -11.32 12.63 8.72
N ASN A 661 -10.23 13.04 8.08
CA ASN A 661 -9.84 14.44 7.90
C ASN A 661 -10.85 15.28 7.08
N LEU A 662 -11.85 14.69 6.43
CA LEU A 662 -12.99 15.40 5.80
C LEU A 662 -14.07 15.85 6.80
N PHE A 663 -14.00 15.43 8.06
CA PHE A 663 -14.92 15.87 9.11
C PHE A 663 -14.33 16.94 10.03
N ASP A 664 -13.01 17.13 9.99
CA ASP A 664 -12.32 18.14 10.77
C ASP A 664 -12.07 19.40 9.93
N THR A 665 -12.58 20.53 10.40
CA THR A 665 -12.38 21.83 9.76
C THR A 665 -10.92 22.28 9.83
N GLU A 666 -10.15 21.88 10.84
CA GLU A 666 -8.70 22.16 10.88
C GLU A 666 -7.95 21.35 9.82
N SER A 667 -8.17 20.03 9.74
CA SER A 667 -7.57 19.18 8.69
C SER A 667 -7.96 19.63 7.28
N ILE A 668 -9.20 20.06 7.03
CA ILE A 668 -9.62 20.65 5.75
C ILE A 668 -8.85 21.94 5.45
N ASN A 669 -8.71 22.84 6.43
CA ASN A 669 -7.96 24.08 6.24
C ASN A 669 -6.45 23.82 6.01
N ARG A 670 -5.85 22.85 6.72
CA ARG A 670 -4.46 22.43 6.53
C ARG A 670 -4.24 21.82 5.15
N PHE A 671 -5.11 20.89 4.73
CA PHE A 671 -5.08 20.29 3.39
C PHE A 671 -5.18 21.35 2.29
N ASN A 672 -6.16 22.26 2.38
CA ASN A 672 -6.35 23.32 1.38
C ASN A 672 -5.21 24.35 1.37
N LEU A 673 -4.56 24.59 2.51
CA LEU A 673 -3.35 25.42 2.60
C LEU A 673 -2.15 24.75 1.91
N LEU A 674 -1.86 23.50 2.27
CA LEU A 674 -0.79 22.70 1.69
C LEU A 674 -0.96 22.50 0.20
N TRP A 675 -2.19 22.24 -0.25
CA TRP A 675 -2.50 22.06 -1.67
C TRP A 675 -2.15 23.31 -2.45
N ARG A 676 -2.55 24.49 -1.96
CA ARG A 676 -2.17 25.77 -2.58
C ARG A 676 -0.66 25.97 -2.58
N GLU A 677 0.04 25.71 -1.49
CA GLU A 677 1.50 25.90 -1.42
C GLU A 677 2.26 24.93 -2.34
N PHE A 678 1.85 23.66 -2.39
CA PHE A 678 2.38 22.68 -3.34
C PHE A 678 2.08 23.10 -4.78
N HIS A 679 0.82 23.43 -5.09
CA HIS A 679 0.37 23.75 -6.44
C HIS A 679 1.05 25.01 -6.99
N GLU A 680 1.17 26.06 -6.17
CA GLU A 680 1.86 27.31 -6.50
C GLU A 680 3.36 27.06 -6.75
N ARG A 681 4.07 26.40 -5.82
CA ARG A 681 5.51 26.10 -5.97
C ARG A 681 5.80 25.14 -7.13
N TYR A 682 5.00 24.09 -7.30
CA TYR A 682 5.13 23.15 -8.42
C TYR A 682 4.84 23.83 -9.77
N THR A 683 3.81 24.69 -9.83
CA THR A 683 3.49 25.45 -11.04
C THR A 683 4.61 26.43 -11.39
N GLU A 684 5.16 27.17 -10.41
CA GLU A 684 6.34 28.00 -10.65
C GLU A 684 7.55 27.17 -11.11
N HIS A 685 7.88 26.08 -10.42
CA HIS A 685 9.03 25.24 -10.79
C HIS A 685 8.87 24.67 -12.21
N TYR A 686 7.71 24.11 -12.54
CA TYR A 686 7.43 23.57 -13.86
C TYR A 686 7.43 24.67 -14.93
N VAL A 687 6.80 25.83 -14.71
CA VAL A 687 6.75 26.93 -15.69
C VAL A 687 8.13 27.52 -15.94
N ASN A 688 8.92 27.80 -14.88
CA ASN A 688 10.25 28.37 -15.05
C ASN A 688 11.21 27.38 -15.74
N LEU A 689 11.12 26.09 -15.43
CA LEU A 689 11.92 25.07 -16.11
C LEU A 689 11.44 24.82 -17.56
N HIS A 690 10.13 24.82 -17.80
CA HIS A 690 9.53 24.72 -19.13
C HIS A 690 9.94 25.92 -20.00
N ASP A 691 9.56 27.14 -19.63
CA ASP A 691 9.80 28.32 -20.45
C ASP A 691 11.30 28.60 -20.60
N GLY A 692 12.10 28.40 -19.55
CA GLY A 692 13.56 28.54 -19.60
C GLY A 692 14.25 27.51 -20.50
N THR A 693 13.78 26.25 -20.51
CA THR A 693 14.33 25.23 -21.42
C THR A 693 13.81 25.41 -22.84
N LEU A 694 12.53 25.74 -23.01
CA LEU A 694 11.93 25.76 -24.34
C LEU A 694 12.32 27.04 -25.10
N ARG A 695 12.42 28.19 -24.43
CA ARG A 695 12.84 29.49 -25.02
C ARG A 695 14.31 29.82 -24.74
N ASP A 696 15.14 28.78 -24.72
CA ASP A 696 16.57 28.86 -24.50
C ASP A 696 17.28 29.47 -25.72
N GLU A 697 17.29 30.81 -25.78
CA GLU A 697 18.00 31.56 -26.81
C GLU A 697 19.51 31.29 -26.78
N GLU A 698 20.10 30.91 -25.65
CA GLU A 698 21.54 30.63 -25.55
C GLU A 698 21.89 29.30 -26.22
N ARG A 699 21.12 28.23 -25.98
CA ARG A 699 21.21 26.98 -26.76
C ARG A 699 20.97 27.23 -28.25
N GLN A 700 19.94 27.99 -28.60
CA GLN A 700 19.62 28.24 -30.01
C GLN A 700 20.75 29.00 -30.72
N ARG A 701 21.31 30.04 -30.07
CA ARG A 701 22.50 30.75 -30.56
C ARG A 701 23.72 29.84 -30.65
N ALA A 702 23.97 28.98 -29.65
CA ALA A 702 25.08 28.04 -29.65
C ALA A 702 24.98 27.02 -30.79
N ILE A 703 23.78 26.50 -31.08
CA ILE A 703 23.53 25.61 -32.23
C ILE A 703 23.70 26.38 -33.55
N GLU A 704 23.22 27.63 -33.65
CA GLU A 704 23.41 28.47 -34.84
C GLU A 704 24.87 28.88 -35.07
N GLU A 705 25.64 29.11 -34.02
CA GLU A 705 27.08 29.42 -34.11
C GLU A 705 27.86 28.18 -34.53
N LEU A 706 27.63 27.05 -33.86
CA LEU A 706 28.20 25.74 -34.19
C LEU A 706 27.88 25.32 -35.63
N THR A 707 26.64 25.48 -36.10
CA THR A 707 26.26 25.14 -37.50
C THR A 707 26.74 26.16 -38.54
N ARG A 708 27.30 27.31 -38.13
CA ARG A 708 27.95 28.28 -39.03
C ARG A 708 29.44 28.03 -39.20
N THR A 709 30.07 27.24 -38.33
CA THR A 709 31.51 26.88 -38.39
C THR A 709 31.88 26.19 -39.72
N ASP A 710 33.14 26.28 -40.12
CA ASP A 710 33.65 25.53 -41.28
C ASP A 710 33.83 24.04 -40.93
N GLU A 711 34.02 23.73 -39.64
CA GLU A 711 33.96 22.39 -39.05
C GLU A 711 32.60 21.70 -39.27
N TRP A 712 31.48 22.43 -39.12
CA TRP A 712 30.15 21.91 -39.46
C TRP A 712 30.00 21.67 -40.96
N ARG A 713 30.44 22.61 -41.80
CA ARG A 713 30.37 22.47 -43.27
C ARG A 713 31.18 21.27 -43.76
N GLU A 714 32.34 21.03 -43.16
CA GLU A 714 33.13 19.82 -43.40
C GLU A 714 32.38 18.56 -42.95
N PHE A 715 31.83 18.55 -41.73
CA PHE A 715 31.07 17.41 -41.21
C PHE A 715 29.85 17.07 -42.10
N GLU A 716 29.05 18.08 -42.47
CA GLU A 716 27.90 17.94 -43.37
C GLU A 716 28.30 17.44 -44.76
N SER A 717 29.44 17.92 -45.29
CA SER A 717 29.95 17.50 -46.60
C SER A 717 30.49 16.05 -46.54
N LEU A 718 31.39 15.74 -45.61
CA LEU A 718 31.99 14.41 -45.48
C LEU A 718 30.94 13.33 -45.19
N SER A 719 29.87 13.66 -44.45
CA SER A 719 28.75 12.74 -44.15
C SER A 719 27.93 12.33 -45.39
N GLN A 720 28.15 12.95 -46.55
CA GLN A 720 27.49 12.59 -47.81
C GLN A 720 28.23 11.49 -48.58
N LEU A 721 29.51 11.21 -48.25
CA LEU A 721 30.32 10.20 -48.93
C LEU A 721 29.75 8.79 -48.69
N GLN A 722 29.67 7.97 -49.75
CA GLN A 722 29.15 6.59 -49.66
C GLN A 722 29.92 5.68 -48.69
N ILE A 723 31.19 6.01 -48.38
CA ILE A 723 32.13 5.14 -47.65
C ILE A 723 32.26 5.44 -46.15
N VAL A 724 31.47 6.40 -45.61
CA VAL A 724 31.52 6.77 -44.19
C VAL A 724 30.29 6.32 -43.39
N ASN A 725 30.46 6.09 -42.09
CA ASN A 725 29.39 5.66 -41.20
C ASN A 725 28.35 6.78 -41.03
N ARG A 726 27.13 6.55 -41.56
CA ARG A 726 26.05 7.54 -41.61
C ARG A 726 25.36 7.75 -40.26
N ARG A 727 25.58 6.88 -39.26
CA ARG A 727 24.97 7.01 -37.92
C ARG A 727 25.31 8.33 -37.23
N TYR A 728 26.50 8.87 -37.43
CA TYR A 728 26.86 10.18 -36.87
C TYR A 728 25.98 11.32 -37.42
N LEU A 729 25.63 11.28 -38.71
CA LEU A 729 24.70 12.23 -39.31
C LEU A 729 23.27 12.01 -38.81
N GLU A 730 22.84 10.76 -38.64
CA GLU A 730 21.53 10.46 -38.04
C GLU A 730 21.43 10.91 -36.58
N GLU A 731 22.47 10.71 -35.78
CA GLU A 731 22.54 11.11 -34.37
C GLU A 731 22.51 12.64 -34.24
N ALA A 732 23.36 13.34 -35.01
CA ALA A 732 23.35 14.80 -35.10
C ALA A 732 21.98 15.35 -35.60
N THR A 733 21.38 14.71 -36.62
CA THR A 733 20.06 15.10 -37.13
C THR A 733 18.98 14.88 -36.08
N ARG A 734 19.01 13.77 -35.32
CA ARG A 734 18.06 13.51 -34.21
C ARG A 734 18.18 14.57 -33.10
N LEU A 735 19.40 15.02 -32.77
CA LEU A 735 19.62 16.11 -31.80
C LEU A 735 19.12 17.47 -32.31
N LEU A 736 19.38 17.79 -33.58
CA LEU A 736 18.85 19.02 -34.21
C LEU A 736 17.32 18.98 -34.30
N ASP A 737 16.73 17.86 -34.71
CA ASP A 737 15.28 17.62 -34.66
C ASP A 737 14.71 17.82 -33.26
N LEU A 738 15.45 17.40 -32.22
CA LEU A 738 15.04 17.52 -30.82
C LEU A 738 15.08 18.99 -30.34
N ALA A 739 16.08 19.76 -30.78
CA ALA A 739 16.20 21.19 -30.50
C ALA A 739 15.22 22.07 -31.30
N CYS A 740 14.91 21.70 -32.55
CA CYS A 740 14.01 22.44 -33.43
C CYS A 740 12.51 22.20 -33.16
N ARG A 741 12.15 21.18 -32.36
CA ARG A 741 10.75 20.86 -31.97
C ARG A 741 10.15 21.81 -30.91
N VAL A 742 10.81 22.94 -30.63
CA VAL A 742 10.77 23.55 -29.30
C VAL A 742 10.29 25.01 -29.32
N GLU A 743 9.04 25.20 -29.76
CA GLU A 743 8.25 26.35 -29.34
C GLU A 743 6.91 25.85 -28.79
N CYS A 744 6.64 26.16 -27.52
CA CYS A 744 5.36 25.88 -26.88
C CYS A 744 4.64 27.20 -26.63
N GLU A 745 3.67 27.51 -27.48
CA GLU A 745 2.76 28.66 -27.32
C GLU A 745 1.58 28.37 -26.38
N LEU A 746 1.46 27.14 -25.86
CA LEU A 746 0.39 26.76 -24.94
C LEU A 746 0.53 27.54 -23.62
N PRO A 747 -0.60 27.93 -22.98
CA PRO A 747 -0.56 28.62 -21.70
C PRO A 747 -0.24 27.63 -20.56
N THR A 748 1.02 27.22 -20.45
CA THR A 748 1.50 26.18 -19.51
C THR A 748 0.99 26.40 -18.08
N ARG A 749 1.04 27.63 -17.57
CA ARG A 749 0.53 28.00 -16.23
C ARG A 749 -0.98 27.76 -16.05
N GLN A 750 -1.78 27.87 -17.11
CA GLN A 750 -3.23 27.59 -17.08
C GLN A 750 -3.50 26.08 -17.18
N LEU A 751 -2.75 25.36 -18.03
CA LEU A 751 -2.85 23.89 -18.11
C LEU A 751 -2.51 23.22 -16.76
N LEU A 752 -1.55 23.80 -16.03
CA LEU A 752 -1.16 23.38 -14.69
C LEU A 752 -2.24 23.61 -13.63
N GLU A 753 -3.27 24.45 -13.83
CA GLU A 753 -4.40 24.54 -12.89
C GLU A 753 -5.24 23.24 -12.85
N GLU A 754 -5.24 22.47 -13.95
CA GLU A 754 -5.99 21.20 -14.07
C GLU A 754 -5.13 19.94 -14.01
N LYS A 755 -3.93 19.94 -14.63
CA LYS A 755 -3.09 18.74 -14.79
C LYS A 755 -1.60 19.06 -14.63
N PRO A 756 -0.80 18.23 -13.95
CA PRO A 756 0.58 18.56 -13.55
C PRO A 756 1.63 18.50 -14.66
N GLY A 757 1.24 18.67 -15.92
CA GLY A 757 2.14 18.68 -17.08
C GLY A 757 1.50 19.33 -18.31
N CYS A 758 2.33 19.97 -19.13
CA CYS A 758 1.90 20.66 -20.34
C CYS A 758 1.59 19.67 -21.48
N ALA A 759 0.58 19.98 -22.30
CA ALA A 759 0.16 19.12 -23.41
C ALA A 759 1.22 19.00 -24.55
N CYS A 760 2.28 19.82 -24.53
CA CYS A 760 3.48 19.64 -25.36
C CYS A 760 4.30 18.38 -25.00
N ARG A 761 3.96 17.71 -23.88
CA ARG A 761 4.65 16.52 -23.32
C ARG A 761 6.05 16.79 -22.76
N PHE A 762 6.35 18.03 -22.41
CA PHE A 762 7.53 18.37 -21.61
C PHE A 762 7.52 17.65 -20.26
N ARG A 763 8.71 17.24 -19.81
CA ARG A 763 8.97 16.57 -18.53
C ARG A 763 10.07 17.30 -17.79
N LEU A 764 10.04 17.30 -16.46
CA LEU A 764 11.08 17.97 -15.65
C LEU A 764 12.47 17.34 -15.93
N THR A 765 12.49 16.01 -16.06
CA THR A 765 13.67 15.22 -16.45
C THR A 765 14.26 15.58 -17.82
N PHE A 766 13.48 16.19 -18.72
CA PHE A 766 13.89 16.50 -20.09
C PHE A 766 14.73 17.78 -20.20
N ALA A 767 14.68 18.66 -19.19
CA ALA A 767 15.40 19.93 -19.19
C ALA A 767 16.93 19.75 -19.32
N PHE A 768 17.49 18.82 -18.54
CA PHE A 768 18.92 18.48 -18.57
C PHE A 768 19.35 17.81 -19.89
N THR A 769 18.44 17.13 -20.58
CA THR A 769 18.72 16.57 -21.91
C THR A 769 18.79 17.67 -22.96
N LEU A 770 17.88 18.64 -22.94
CA LEU A 770 17.86 19.72 -23.92
C LEU A 770 19.02 20.72 -23.75
N SER A 771 19.43 21.04 -22.52
CA SER A 771 20.55 21.97 -22.27
C SER A 771 21.91 21.41 -22.71
N ARG A 772 22.06 20.08 -22.78
CA ARG A 772 23.29 19.42 -23.25
C ARG A 772 23.47 19.38 -24.77
N ILE A 773 22.41 19.59 -25.56
CA ILE A 773 22.45 19.39 -27.02
C ILE A 773 23.66 20.07 -27.71
N PRO A 774 24.05 21.32 -27.41
CA PRO A 774 25.20 21.95 -28.07
C PRO A 774 26.52 21.20 -27.84
N GLN A 775 26.75 20.69 -26.63
CA GLN A 775 27.93 19.91 -26.29
C GLN A 775 27.86 18.52 -26.93
N ASP A 776 26.74 17.82 -26.78
CA ASP A 776 26.58 16.46 -27.32
C ASP A 776 26.70 16.47 -28.86
N LEU A 777 26.24 17.53 -29.52
CA LEU A 777 26.40 17.76 -30.96
C LEU A 777 27.86 18.03 -31.36
N ALA A 778 28.58 18.88 -30.60
CA ALA A 778 30.01 19.12 -30.83
C ALA A 778 30.84 17.83 -30.65
N ASP A 779 30.57 17.06 -29.59
CA ASP A 779 31.20 15.77 -29.31
C ASP A 779 30.93 14.76 -30.45
N ILE A 780 29.73 14.77 -31.06
CA ILE A 780 29.43 13.97 -32.26
C ILE A 780 30.26 14.44 -33.47
N MET A 781 30.29 15.76 -33.75
CA MET A 781 31.03 16.32 -34.87
C MET A 781 32.52 16.00 -34.81
N GLU A 782 33.17 16.14 -33.66
CA GLU A 782 34.60 15.87 -33.50
C GLU A 782 34.90 14.38 -33.75
N ARG A 783 34.16 13.48 -33.08
CA ARG A 783 34.28 12.02 -33.26
C ARG A 783 34.03 11.61 -34.71
N ALA A 784 33.03 12.19 -35.37
CA ALA A 784 32.70 11.92 -36.76
C ALA A 784 33.78 12.40 -37.73
N ARG A 785 34.22 13.67 -37.63
CA ARG A 785 35.29 14.23 -38.48
C ARG A 785 36.60 13.44 -38.35
N ALA A 786 36.97 13.05 -37.12
CA ALA A 786 38.13 12.19 -36.87
C ALA A 786 37.97 10.80 -37.52
N ALA A 787 36.80 10.18 -37.41
CA ALA A 787 36.50 8.89 -38.05
C ALA A 787 36.54 8.99 -39.59
N PHE A 788 35.91 10.02 -40.18
CA PHE A 788 35.87 10.23 -41.63
C PHE A 788 37.26 10.49 -42.22
N ARG A 789 38.07 11.34 -41.58
CA ARG A 789 39.47 11.60 -41.98
C ARG A 789 40.32 10.33 -41.91
N ARG A 790 40.14 9.50 -40.88
CA ARG A 790 40.81 8.19 -40.76
C ARG A 790 40.40 7.24 -41.90
N THR A 791 39.12 7.19 -42.27
CA THR A 791 38.63 6.39 -43.42
C THR A 791 39.22 6.86 -44.74
N LEU A 792 39.31 8.17 -44.98
CA LEU A 792 39.94 8.72 -46.20
C LEU A 792 41.45 8.48 -46.24
N LEU A 793 42.15 8.60 -45.11
CA LEU A 793 43.58 8.29 -45.00
C LEU A 793 43.88 6.78 -45.20
N PHE A 794 42.97 5.89 -44.82
CA PHE A 794 43.08 4.45 -45.12
C PHE A 794 43.01 4.15 -46.63
N LEU A 795 42.31 4.99 -47.39
CA LEU A 795 42.14 4.86 -48.85
C LEU A 795 43.12 5.75 -49.65
N ASN A 796 44.19 6.24 -49.02
CA ASN A 796 45.03 7.30 -49.56
C ASN A 796 45.64 7.01 -50.95
N ALA A 797 46.33 5.88 -51.14
CA ALA A 797 46.96 5.55 -52.42
C ALA A 797 45.93 5.28 -53.54
N PRO A 798 44.84 4.51 -53.32
CA PRO A 798 43.73 4.41 -54.27
C PRO A 798 43.11 5.76 -54.65
N LEU A 799 42.80 6.62 -53.67
CA LEU A 799 42.22 7.95 -53.90
C LEU A 799 43.18 8.85 -54.70
N ALA A 800 44.47 8.84 -54.38
CA ALA A 800 45.47 9.62 -55.10
C ALA A 800 45.52 9.26 -56.61
N ILE A 801 45.48 7.96 -56.94
CA ILE A 801 45.46 7.46 -58.32
C ILE A 801 44.16 7.87 -59.03
N ALA A 802 43.00 7.72 -58.37
CA ALA A 802 41.71 8.05 -58.95
C ALA A 802 41.52 9.57 -59.16
N LEU A 803 42.05 10.41 -58.26
CA LEU A 803 42.03 11.87 -58.36
C LEU A 803 42.96 12.41 -59.46
N ASP A 804 44.14 11.81 -59.66
CA ASP A 804 44.98 12.16 -60.82
C ASP A 804 44.32 11.71 -62.15
N ALA A 805 43.69 10.53 -62.17
CA ALA A 805 42.89 10.08 -63.32
C ALA A 805 41.63 10.93 -63.58
N LEU A 806 41.13 11.67 -62.58
CA LEU A 806 40.14 12.74 -62.75
C LEU A 806 40.78 13.99 -63.37
N ALA A 807 41.93 14.43 -62.86
CA ALA A 807 42.66 15.62 -63.33
C ALA A 807 43.33 15.51 -64.71
N ARG A 808 43.16 14.36 -65.39
CA ARG A 808 43.59 14.08 -66.77
C ARG A 808 42.44 14.06 -67.78
N LYS A 809 41.19 14.29 -67.35
CA LYS A 809 40.04 14.47 -68.25
C LYS A 809 39.71 15.95 -68.43
N ASP A 810 39.10 16.27 -69.58
CA ASP A 810 38.59 17.61 -69.86
C ASP A 810 37.56 18.04 -68.81
N GLY A 811 37.76 19.25 -68.29
CA GLY A 811 37.00 19.88 -67.22
C GLY A 811 37.53 21.28 -67.00
N ASP A 812 36.95 22.02 -66.06
CA ASP A 812 37.38 23.38 -65.76
C ASP A 812 38.79 23.41 -65.12
N GLU A 813 39.56 24.46 -65.39
CA GLU A 813 40.98 24.56 -65.02
C GLU A 813 41.16 24.62 -63.48
N GLU A 814 40.22 25.26 -62.77
CA GLU A 814 40.15 25.22 -61.30
C GLU A 814 39.93 23.78 -60.80
N THR A 815 39.01 23.05 -61.41
CA THR A 815 38.67 21.66 -61.03
C THR A 815 39.84 20.71 -61.26
N ILE A 816 40.53 20.84 -62.39
CA ILE A 816 41.73 20.07 -62.71
C ILE A 816 42.86 20.35 -61.70
N THR A 817 43.10 21.63 -61.39
CA THR A 817 44.13 22.03 -60.43
C THR A 817 43.83 21.48 -59.03
N ARG A 818 42.57 21.62 -58.58
CA ARG A 818 42.09 21.13 -57.28
C ARG A 818 42.25 19.61 -57.13
N ALA A 819 41.89 18.85 -58.16
CA ALA A 819 42.06 17.40 -58.17
C ALA A 819 43.53 16.95 -58.09
N ARG A 820 44.47 17.68 -58.72
CA ARG A 820 45.92 17.41 -58.57
C ARG A 820 46.44 17.71 -57.17
N THR A 821 45.99 18.80 -56.56
CA THR A 821 46.36 19.14 -55.17
C THR A 821 45.91 18.05 -54.20
N LEU A 822 44.65 17.63 -54.27
CA LEU A 822 44.12 16.55 -53.42
C LEU A 822 44.86 15.22 -53.66
N SER A 823 45.10 14.85 -54.93
CA SER A 823 45.89 13.67 -55.29
C SER A 823 47.30 13.71 -54.66
N GLY A 824 47.98 14.84 -54.73
CA GLY A 824 49.31 15.03 -54.14
C GLY A 824 49.34 14.91 -52.62
N MET A 825 48.31 15.40 -51.92
CA MET A 825 48.20 15.26 -50.46
C MET A 825 47.94 13.80 -50.05
N PHE A 826 46.96 13.14 -50.69
CA PHE A 826 46.70 11.72 -50.45
C PHE A 826 47.91 10.84 -50.76
N ALA A 827 48.67 11.12 -51.83
CA ALA A 827 49.92 10.41 -52.15
C ALA A 827 51.03 10.58 -51.08
N GLN A 828 50.97 11.65 -50.27
CA GLN A 828 51.87 11.90 -49.15
C GLN A 828 51.31 11.39 -47.80
N GLY A 829 50.11 10.79 -47.80
CA GLY A 829 49.43 10.38 -46.57
C GLY A 829 48.91 11.55 -45.73
N THR A 830 48.67 12.72 -46.34
CA THR A 830 48.11 13.91 -45.68
C THR A 830 46.71 14.24 -46.23
N VAL A 831 45.98 15.08 -45.50
CA VAL A 831 44.66 15.61 -45.89
C VAL A 831 44.61 17.12 -45.61
N PRO A 832 43.73 17.88 -46.28
CA PRO A 832 43.48 19.28 -45.97
C PRO A 832 43.12 19.54 -44.50
N ASP A 833 43.47 20.74 -44.01
CA ASP A 833 43.04 21.19 -42.68
C ASP A 833 41.52 21.34 -42.59
N ILE A 834 40.83 21.65 -43.71
CA ILE A 834 39.37 21.59 -43.88
C ILE A 834 39.06 21.12 -45.31
N PHE A 835 38.21 20.09 -45.48
CA PHE A 835 37.63 19.71 -46.77
C PHE A 835 36.45 20.61 -47.14
N THR A 836 36.48 21.22 -48.33
CA THR A 836 35.32 21.97 -48.85
C THR A 836 34.34 21.06 -49.62
N PRO A 837 33.10 21.49 -49.89
CA PRO A 837 32.15 20.73 -50.73
C PRO A 837 32.67 20.39 -52.13
N ALA A 838 33.56 21.21 -52.70
CA ALA A 838 34.19 20.94 -53.99
C ALA A 838 35.21 19.79 -53.91
N ASP A 839 35.94 19.70 -52.80
CA ASP A 839 36.90 18.62 -52.53
C ASP A 839 36.17 17.29 -52.29
N VAL A 840 35.10 17.32 -51.49
CA VAL A 840 34.22 16.17 -51.27
C VAL A 840 33.58 15.69 -52.58
N SER A 841 33.12 16.60 -53.44
CA SER A 841 32.57 16.24 -54.75
C SER A 841 33.60 15.63 -55.71
N LEU A 842 34.89 15.90 -55.53
CA LEU A 842 35.98 15.24 -56.26
C LEU A 842 36.32 13.87 -55.66
N ILE A 843 36.27 13.73 -54.34
CA ILE A 843 36.49 12.47 -53.61
C ILE A 843 35.39 11.47 -53.95
N GLU A 844 34.11 11.86 -53.93
CA GLU A 844 33.01 10.96 -54.30
C GLU A 844 33.13 10.47 -55.75
N LYS A 845 33.46 11.36 -56.69
CA LYS A 845 33.76 10.99 -58.10
C LYS A 845 35.01 10.13 -58.27
N ALA A 846 35.90 10.09 -57.27
CA ALA A 846 37.05 9.21 -57.24
C ALA A 846 36.66 7.83 -56.69
N LEU A 847 35.87 7.79 -55.61
CA LEU A 847 35.28 6.58 -55.04
C LEU A 847 34.40 5.85 -56.07
N ASP A 848 33.51 6.54 -56.78
CA ASP A 848 32.68 5.98 -57.88
C ASP A 848 33.50 5.32 -59.01
N ARG A 849 34.78 5.70 -59.17
CA ARG A 849 35.70 5.15 -60.17
C ARG A 849 36.64 4.08 -59.61
N MET A 850 36.74 3.98 -58.30
CA MET A 850 37.52 2.95 -57.62
C MET A 850 36.64 1.71 -57.45
N ALA A 851 37.19 0.53 -57.75
CA ALA A 851 36.60 -0.71 -57.31
C ALA A 851 36.89 -0.91 -55.80
N THR A 852 36.36 -0.02 -54.95
CA THR A 852 36.46 -0.17 -53.50
C THR A 852 35.71 -1.44 -53.07
N PRO A 853 36.33 -2.36 -52.31
CA PRO A 853 35.57 -3.42 -51.67
C PRO A 853 34.52 -2.78 -50.74
N PRO A 854 33.26 -3.25 -50.74
CA PRO A 854 32.23 -2.69 -49.87
C PRO A 854 32.63 -2.90 -48.40
N PRO A 855 32.30 -1.96 -47.49
CA PRO A 855 32.65 -2.10 -46.09
C PRO A 855 31.98 -3.35 -45.50
N VAL A 856 32.78 -4.15 -44.79
CA VAL A 856 32.34 -5.39 -44.15
C VAL A 856 31.46 -5.01 -42.96
N ARG A 857 30.16 -5.27 -43.07
CA ARG A 857 29.21 -5.07 -41.99
C ARG A 857 29.29 -6.23 -41.00
N LEU A 858 29.63 -5.91 -39.75
CA LEU A 858 29.70 -6.88 -38.66
C LEU A 858 28.61 -6.57 -37.65
N GLU A 859 27.72 -7.52 -37.39
CA GLU A 859 26.87 -7.46 -36.21
C GLU A 859 27.69 -7.83 -34.97
N LEU A 860 27.53 -7.04 -33.90
CA LEU A 860 28.05 -7.42 -32.58
C LEU A 860 27.32 -8.68 -32.07
N PRO A 861 28.00 -9.57 -31.31
CA PRO A 861 27.32 -10.68 -30.64
C PRO A 861 26.14 -10.17 -29.81
N GLY A 862 24.94 -10.70 -30.08
CA GLY A 862 23.70 -10.21 -29.49
C GLY A 862 23.63 -10.34 -27.96
N SER A 863 22.73 -9.59 -27.33
CA SER A 863 22.50 -9.65 -25.88
C SER A 863 21.65 -10.85 -25.41
N ASP A 864 21.38 -11.82 -26.29
CA ASP A 864 20.60 -13.03 -26.02
C ASP A 864 21.44 -14.13 -25.33
N TYR A 865 22.25 -13.74 -24.33
CA TYR A 865 23.03 -14.64 -23.49
C TYR A 865 22.64 -14.46 -22.02
N GLY A 866 22.53 -15.57 -21.29
CA GLY A 866 22.37 -15.57 -19.83
C GLY A 866 23.66 -15.15 -19.11
N LEU A 867 23.76 -15.47 -17.82
CA LEU A 867 24.97 -15.23 -17.05
C LEU A 867 26.15 -16.01 -17.66
N LEU A 868 27.20 -15.28 -18.07
CA LEU A 868 28.46 -15.83 -18.57
C LEU A 868 29.60 -15.46 -17.62
N THR A 869 30.58 -16.34 -17.48
CA THR A 869 31.83 -15.99 -16.81
C THR A 869 32.71 -15.09 -17.70
N ARG A 870 33.64 -14.38 -17.07
CA ARG A 870 34.59 -13.49 -17.75
C ARG A 870 35.42 -14.20 -18.83
N ASP A 871 35.79 -15.47 -18.60
CA ASP A 871 36.65 -16.19 -19.54
C ASP A 871 35.86 -16.84 -20.69
N GLU A 872 34.59 -17.22 -20.49
CA GLU A 872 33.67 -17.57 -21.58
C GLU A 872 33.36 -16.38 -22.49
N LEU A 873 33.12 -15.21 -21.90
CA LEU A 873 32.93 -13.96 -22.65
C LEU A 873 34.17 -13.61 -23.48
N ARG A 874 35.37 -13.73 -22.89
CA ARG A 874 36.64 -13.53 -23.59
C ARG A 874 36.82 -14.53 -24.74
N ALA A 875 36.57 -15.81 -24.51
CA ALA A 875 36.72 -16.84 -25.54
C ALA A 875 35.80 -16.58 -26.75
N ARG A 876 34.56 -16.16 -26.51
CA ARG A 876 33.60 -15.81 -27.59
C ARG A 876 33.97 -14.53 -28.33
N LEU A 877 34.48 -13.51 -27.63
CA LEU A 877 34.98 -12.29 -28.28
C LEU A 877 36.21 -12.57 -29.14
N ASN A 878 37.12 -13.44 -28.69
CA ASN A 878 38.26 -13.87 -29.49
C ASN A 878 37.80 -14.65 -30.74
N GLN A 879 36.90 -15.62 -30.61
CA GLN A 879 36.36 -16.35 -31.77
C GLN A 879 35.72 -15.40 -32.80
N TRP A 880 34.91 -14.43 -32.35
CA TRP A 880 34.30 -13.43 -33.24
C TRP A 880 35.33 -12.49 -33.90
N LEU A 881 36.51 -12.30 -33.31
CA LEU A 881 37.64 -11.58 -33.94
C LEU A 881 38.44 -12.47 -34.91
N ASP A 882 38.58 -13.76 -34.61
CA ASP A 882 39.27 -14.74 -35.47
C ASP A 882 38.43 -15.11 -36.71
N ASP A 883 37.10 -14.97 -36.63
CA ASP A 883 36.15 -15.17 -37.74
C ASP A 883 36.13 -14.00 -38.75
N LEU A 884 36.94 -12.94 -38.55
CA LEU A 884 36.96 -11.74 -39.40
C LEU A 884 37.87 -11.90 -40.63
N PRO A 885 37.61 -11.17 -41.74
CA PRO A 885 38.46 -11.22 -42.93
C PRO A 885 39.91 -10.82 -42.64
N SER A 886 40.87 -11.63 -43.09
CA SER A 886 42.31 -11.43 -42.89
C SER A 886 42.94 -10.35 -43.80
N GLU A 887 42.18 -9.81 -44.75
CA GLU A 887 42.59 -8.69 -45.59
C GLU A 887 42.21 -7.34 -44.94
N PRO A 888 43.01 -6.27 -45.14
CA PRO A 888 42.70 -4.95 -44.58
C PRO A 888 41.48 -4.32 -45.27
N ALA A 889 40.30 -4.63 -44.75
CA ALA A 889 39.01 -4.09 -45.19
C ALA A 889 38.51 -2.97 -44.26
N LEU A 890 37.67 -2.07 -44.78
CA LEU A 890 36.87 -1.18 -43.94
C LEU A 890 35.75 -1.97 -43.29
N VAL A 891 35.51 -1.72 -42.00
CA VAL A 891 34.53 -2.44 -41.18
C VAL A 891 33.49 -1.48 -40.62
N GLU A 892 32.21 -1.81 -40.78
CA GLU A 892 31.07 -1.07 -40.23
C GLU A 892 30.38 -1.92 -39.15
N VAL A 893 30.45 -1.49 -37.89
CA VAL A 893 29.93 -2.27 -36.75
C VAL A 893 28.46 -1.92 -36.48
N MET A 894 27.62 -2.93 -36.51
CA MET A 894 26.16 -2.84 -36.42
C MET A 894 25.65 -3.36 -35.08
N GLU A 895 25.01 -2.49 -34.29
CA GLU A 895 24.09 -2.95 -33.25
C GLU A 895 22.81 -3.52 -33.89
N ARG A 896 22.30 -4.60 -33.30
CA ARG A 896 21.14 -5.35 -33.76
C ARG A 896 19.86 -4.66 -33.30
N GLU A 897 19.19 -3.93 -34.19
CA GLU A 897 17.92 -3.27 -33.86
C GLU A 897 16.87 -4.32 -33.42
N LYS A 898 16.31 -4.15 -32.21
CA LYS A 898 15.21 -4.99 -31.73
C LYS A 898 13.97 -4.70 -32.57
N SER A 899 13.69 -5.58 -33.53
CA SER A 899 12.49 -5.53 -34.36
C SER A 899 11.24 -5.46 -33.48
N LYS A 900 10.53 -4.34 -33.53
CA LYS A 900 9.25 -4.18 -32.84
C LYS A 900 8.24 -5.14 -33.49
N SER A 901 7.94 -6.23 -32.80
CA SER A 901 6.69 -6.95 -33.05
C SER A 901 5.53 -5.97 -32.95
N LYS A 902 4.49 -6.24 -33.74
CA LYS A 902 3.15 -5.71 -33.48
C LYS A 902 2.58 -6.33 -32.22
#